data_AF-A0A838IQB9-F1
#
_entry.id   AF-A0A838IQB9-F1
#
_cell.length_a   1.000
_cell.length_b   1.000
_cell.length_c   1.000
_cell.angle_alpha   90.00
_cell.angle_beta   90.00
_cell.angle_gamma   90.00
#
_symmetry.space_group_name_H-M   'P 1'
#
loop_
_entity.id
_entity.type
_entity.pdbx_description
1 polymer ?
#
loop_
_entity_poly.entity_id
_entity_poly.type
_entity_poly.pdbx_seq_one_letter_code
_entity_poly.pdbx_strand_id
1 'polypeptide(L)'
;CGSVPANESQSCDDGNACTLGNVCQGGSCSVGTLRDCSAGDGQCTVGVCNLDGSCGSVPANESQSCDDGNACTLGNVCQGGSCSVGTLRDCSAGNSQCTVGVCNLDGSCGSVPANESQSCDDGNACTLGNVCQGGSCSVGTPRDCSAGDGQCTVGFCNLDGSCEAAHANQGEACSDGNSCTENSVCQDGLCLTGTGVDCSALEDDCNVGSCDQNGDCEAVAVDDLTICSDDGLACTANQCQSGVCAHPLLSGWCLINGGCYEDGAENPDNNCQVCDAFNPSQWSDKSAGAVCAAAYCDAGNSAFAAATCSAGECVQSAGQTCDEYLCVAGACNQTCLDDNDCSSDAHCDEDGSCSTENRAPVANAGNDQQVNDDDTVTLNGSASFDPDGDAITFAWVQISGATVTLSDVTTSMPEFIAPRAPTNGVEELVFELVVNDGLLDSVVDSTTVTVSNLGNNAPIAVITGPGQASAGEVFFLDGMASFDPDGDPILTYSWNLVSGTPAAVIAATGTDGVIEVTIANVINEDVTYRFSLVVYDGLANSEVAFHDVFVAEVIPTDDVGSDAGDAGADTGDTGLQDDVGADTGDIGSDIGDADDIAVIEPDTGDVGADVGGDVDLSDLGTDTTPTPPGAGTLAGSTCFCGSVNSQPTVPAWLLIAIALGAVVLARRRKA
;
A
#
# COMPACT_ATOMS: atom_id res chain seq x y z
N CYS A 1 50.61 3.37 -131.15
CA CYS A 1 50.47 4.18 -129.92
C CYS A 1 50.40 3.24 -128.74
N GLY A 2 51.10 3.52 -127.64
CA GLY A 2 50.89 2.84 -126.36
C GLY A 2 50.20 3.80 -125.39
N SER A 3 49.25 3.30 -124.59
CA SER A 3 48.59 4.06 -123.53
C SER A 3 49.47 4.13 -122.29
N VAL A 4 49.52 5.30 -121.65
CA VAL A 4 50.16 5.53 -120.35
C VAL A 4 49.05 5.87 -119.34
N PRO A 5 49.09 5.37 -118.09
CA PRO A 5 48.11 5.75 -117.07
C PRO A 5 48.05 7.27 -116.86
N ALA A 6 46.85 7.77 -116.57
CA ALA A 6 46.57 9.18 -116.33
C ALA A 6 45.61 9.34 -115.15
N ASN A 7 45.66 10.50 -114.50
CA ASN A 7 44.85 10.85 -113.32
C ASN A 7 45.09 9.95 -112.09
N GLU A 8 46.31 9.40 -111.95
CA GLU A 8 46.75 8.70 -110.73
C GLU A 8 46.50 9.54 -109.47
N SER A 9 46.04 8.91 -108.39
CA SER A 9 45.62 9.51 -107.11
C SER A 9 44.46 10.52 -107.19
N GLN A 10 43.79 10.69 -108.34
CA GLN A 10 42.53 11.43 -108.41
C GLN A 10 41.34 10.48 -108.17
N SER A 11 40.21 11.06 -107.77
CA SER A 11 38.96 10.33 -107.57
C SER A 11 38.51 9.65 -108.85
N CYS A 12 38.20 8.35 -108.75
CA CYS A 12 37.57 7.58 -109.81
C CYS A 12 36.24 6.99 -109.32
N ASP A 13 35.40 6.59 -110.27
CA ASP A 13 34.17 5.84 -110.00
C ASP A 13 34.44 4.37 -110.31
N ASP A 14 34.23 3.48 -109.35
CA ASP A 14 34.35 2.02 -109.50
C ASP A 14 33.01 1.37 -109.89
N GLY A 15 31.94 2.16 -110.00
CA GLY A 15 30.58 1.71 -110.26
C GLY A 15 29.82 1.20 -109.04
N ASN A 16 30.37 1.35 -107.82
CA ASN A 16 29.75 0.91 -106.58
C ASN A 16 29.48 2.10 -105.64
N ALA A 17 28.21 2.49 -105.50
CA ALA A 17 27.83 3.62 -104.65
C ALA A 17 28.06 3.40 -103.13
N CYS A 18 28.42 2.17 -102.74
CA CYS A 18 28.76 1.77 -101.37
C CYS A 18 30.26 1.83 -101.03
N THR A 19 31.12 2.27 -101.94
CA THR A 19 32.55 2.47 -101.69
C THR A 19 32.88 3.97 -101.76
N LEU A 20 33.68 4.44 -100.81
CA LEU A 20 34.00 5.86 -100.62
C LEU A 20 35.51 6.09 -100.70
N GLY A 21 35.90 7.17 -101.38
CA GLY A 21 37.31 7.54 -101.51
C GLY A 21 38.09 6.71 -102.54
N ASN A 22 37.40 6.14 -103.53
CA ASN A 22 38.03 5.38 -104.61
C ASN A 22 39.02 6.25 -105.42
N VAL A 23 40.24 5.75 -105.66
CA VAL A 23 41.32 6.50 -106.32
C VAL A 23 41.96 5.72 -107.46
N CYS A 24 42.34 6.42 -108.54
CA CYS A 24 42.96 5.79 -109.69
C CYS A 24 44.41 5.39 -109.36
N GLN A 25 44.75 4.11 -109.54
CA GLN A 25 46.07 3.56 -109.24
C GLN A 25 46.48 2.53 -110.31
N GLY A 26 47.61 2.75 -110.98
CA GLY A 26 48.08 1.89 -112.05
C GLY A 26 47.14 1.80 -113.27
N GLY A 27 46.36 2.85 -113.52
CA GLY A 27 45.33 2.89 -114.56
C GLY A 27 44.08 2.05 -114.28
N SER A 28 43.84 1.62 -113.05
CA SER A 28 42.59 1.00 -112.58
C SER A 28 42.04 1.74 -111.36
N CYS A 29 40.74 1.67 -111.11
CA CYS A 29 40.15 2.30 -109.93
C CYS A 29 40.33 1.40 -108.70
N SER A 30 41.14 1.82 -107.74
CA SER A 30 41.30 1.12 -106.46
C SER A 30 40.15 1.47 -105.53
N VAL A 31 39.45 0.45 -105.06
CA VAL A 31 38.31 0.57 -104.14
C VAL A 31 38.77 1.11 -102.79
N GLY A 32 38.08 2.13 -102.28
CA GLY A 32 38.31 2.75 -100.99
C GLY A 32 37.58 2.04 -99.84
N THR A 33 37.22 2.79 -98.81
CA THR A 33 36.51 2.26 -97.63
C THR A 33 35.03 2.02 -97.93
N LEU A 34 34.44 0.96 -97.37
CA LEU A 34 32.99 0.77 -97.43
C LEU A 34 32.27 1.94 -96.72
N ARG A 35 31.11 2.31 -97.26
CA ARG A 35 30.20 3.29 -96.66
C ARG A 35 29.73 2.77 -95.31
N ASP A 36 30.03 3.53 -94.26
CA ASP A 36 29.55 3.24 -92.92
C ASP A 36 28.03 3.43 -92.85
N CYS A 37 27.33 2.33 -92.57
CA CYS A 37 25.90 2.28 -92.35
C CYS A 37 25.53 1.80 -90.93
N SER A 38 26.49 1.79 -89.98
CA SER A 38 26.27 1.37 -88.58
C SER A 38 25.17 2.15 -87.86
N ALA A 39 24.80 3.34 -88.35
CA ALA A 39 23.61 4.06 -87.90
C ALA A 39 22.27 3.33 -88.15
N GLY A 40 22.27 2.25 -88.96
CA GLY A 40 21.15 1.32 -89.14
C GLY A 40 21.23 0.05 -88.28
N ASP A 41 22.28 -0.10 -87.47
CA ASP A 41 22.39 -1.20 -86.50
C ASP A 41 21.42 -0.96 -85.33
N GLY A 42 20.70 -2.01 -84.98
CA GLY A 42 19.76 -2.05 -83.86
C GLY A 42 19.72 -3.45 -83.27
N GLN A 43 18.98 -3.66 -82.19
CA GLN A 43 18.93 -4.97 -81.54
C GLN A 43 18.48 -6.09 -82.50
N CYS A 44 17.54 -5.78 -83.41
CA CYS A 44 17.00 -6.71 -84.40
C CYS A 44 17.35 -6.34 -85.86
N THR A 45 18.24 -5.39 -86.09
CA THR A 45 18.61 -4.95 -87.44
C THR A 45 20.11 -4.74 -87.60
N VAL A 46 20.62 -4.95 -88.82
CA VAL A 46 21.98 -4.56 -89.19
C VAL A 46 21.92 -3.56 -90.34
N GLY A 47 22.75 -2.53 -90.24
CA GLY A 47 22.91 -1.50 -91.25
C GLY A 47 23.61 -2.04 -92.49
N VAL A 48 22.99 -1.85 -93.65
CA VAL A 48 23.54 -2.28 -94.95
C VAL A 48 23.46 -1.16 -95.96
N CYS A 49 24.49 -1.04 -96.80
CA CYS A 49 24.47 -0.11 -97.91
C CYS A 49 23.68 -0.71 -99.08
N ASN A 50 22.68 0.03 -99.54
CA ASN A 50 21.85 -0.30 -100.69
C ASN A 50 22.60 -0.02 -102.01
N LEU A 51 22.17 -0.66 -103.10
CA LEU A 51 22.79 -0.52 -104.43
C LEU A 51 22.80 0.92 -104.99
N ASP A 52 22.00 1.83 -104.44
CA ASP A 52 21.97 3.25 -104.78
C ASP A 52 22.91 4.13 -103.91
N GLY A 53 23.62 3.54 -102.95
CA GLY A 53 24.51 4.22 -102.02
C GLY A 53 23.81 4.80 -100.79
N SER A 54 22.50 4.59 -100.61
CA SER A 54 21.81 4.89 -99.36
C SER A 54 22.11 3.84 -98.29
N CYS A 55 22.08 4.22 -97.01
CA CYS A 55 22.08 3.26 -95.91
C CYS A 55 20.64 2.84 -95.59
N GLY A 56 20.38 1.54 -95.63
CA GLY A 56 19.17 0.92 -95.11
C GLY A 56 19.50 0.02 -93.92
N SER A 57 18.48 -0.61 -93.36
CA SER A 57 18.63 -1.67 -92.36
C SER A 57 17.90 -2.92 -92.82
N VAL A 58 18.44 -4.09 -92.48
CA VAL A 58 17.81 -5.40 -92.74
C VAL A 58 17.67 -6.20 -91.46
N PRO A 59 16.68 -7.13 -91.37
CA PRO A 59 16.52 -8.02 -90.23
C PRO A 59 17.80 -8.77 -89.85
N ALA A 60 18.11 -8.78 -88.57
CA ALA A 60 19.26 -9.46 -87.96
C ALA A 60 18.91 -10.01 -86.57
N ASN A 61 19.79 -10.85 -86.01
CA ASN A 61 19.66 -11.41 -84.66
C ASN A 61 18.35 -12.16 -84.38
N GLU A 62 17.69 -12.70 -85.42
CA GLU A 62 16.43 -13.46 -85.32
C GLU A 62 16.48 -14.53 -84.21
N SER A 63 15.41 -14.60 -83.41
CA SER A 63 15.28 -15.45 -82.21
C SER A 63 16.26 -15.17 -81.06
N GLN A 64 17.12 -14.15 -81.13
CA GLN A 64 17.87 -13.66 -79.96
C GLN A 64 16.98 -12.72 -79.13
N SER A 65 17.34 -12.58 -77.85
CA SER A 65 16.65 -11.67 -76.91
C SER A 65 16.80 -10.21 -77.33
N CYS A 66 15.71 -9.47 -77.27
CA CYS A 66 15.66 -8.02 -77.46
C CYS A 66 14.87 -7.35 -76.33
N ASP A 67 14.93 -6.04 -76.28
CA ASP A 67 14.17 -5.18 -75.38
C ASP A 67 13.11 -4.44 -76.19
N ASP A 68 11.85 -4.59 -75.83
CA ASP A 68 10.72 -3.87 -76.44
C ASP A 68 10.43 -2.53 -75.72
N GLY A 69 11.22 -2.20 -74.68
CA GLY A 69 11.04 -1.04 -73.82
C GLY A 69 10.00 -1.24 -72.71
N ASN A 70 9.50 -2.46 -72.49
CA ASN A 70 8.48 -2.77 -71.50
C ASN A 70 8.96 -3.83 -70.49
N ALA A 71 9.31 -3.40 -69.28
CA ALA A 71 9.79 -4.30 -68.21
C ALA A 71 8.77 -5.36 -67.73
N CYS A 72 7.50 -5.26 -68.17
CA CYS A 72 6.43 -6.23 -67.90
C CYS A 72 6.26 -7.32 -68.96
N THR A 73 6.96 -7.28 -70.09
CA THR A 73 7.03 -8.38 -71.05
C THR A 73 8.31 -9.19 -70.81
N LEU A 74 8.23 -10.51 -70.95
CA LEU A 74 9.31 -11.45 -70.68
C LEU A 74 9.51 -12.38 -71.87
N GLY A 75 10.78 -12.59 -72.25
CA GLY A 75 11.14 -13.46 -73.37
C GLY A 75 10.91 -12.84 -74.75
N ASN A 76 11.03 -11.52 -74.86
CA ASN A 76 10.95 -10.80 -76.14
C ASN A 76 12.08 -11.24 -77.08
N VAL A 77 11.77 -11.48 -78.35
CA VAL A 77 12.74 -11.99 -79.34
C VAL A 77 12.66 -11.25 -80.66
N CYS A 78 13.81 -11.08 -81.33
CA CYS A 78 13.85 -10.49 -82.66
C CYS A 78 13.13 -11.38 -83.68
N GLN A 79 12.18 -10.81 -84.41
CA GLN A 79 11.50 -11.46 -85.53
C GLN A 79 11.22 -10.46 -86.65
N GLY A 80 11.73 -10.74 -87.86
CA GLY A 80 11.49 -9.93 -89.05
C GLY A 80 12.00 -8.49 -88.95
N GLY A 81 13.07 -8.25 -88.19
CA GLY A 81 13.65 -6.92 -87.99
C GLY A 81 13.06 -6.09 -86.85
N SER A 82 12.09 -6.63 -86.11
CA SER A 82 11.45 -5.98 -84.97
C SER A 82 11.51 -6.85 -83.72
N CYS A 83 11.49 -6.23 -82.54
CA CYS A 83 11.36 -6.99 -81.29
C CYS A 83 9.91 -7.46 -81.12
N SER A 84 9.68 -8.77 -81.13
CA SER A 84 8.37 -9.37 -80.89
C SER A 84 8.17 -9.61 -79.41
N VAL A 85 7.07 -9.07 -78.89
CA VAL A 85 6.72 -9.13 -77.47
C VAL A 85 6.42 -10.57 -77.02
N GLY A 86 6.97 -10.94 -75.87
CA GLY A 86 6.82 -12.25 -75.25
C GLY A 86 5.59 -12.36 -74.34
N THR A 87 5.71 -13.13 -73.28
CA THR A 87 4.62 -13.30 -72.28
C THR A 87 4.62 -12.18 -71.27
N LEU A 88 3.44 -11.76 -70.81
CA LEU A 88 3.33 -10.84 -69.67
C LEU A 88 3.87 -11.47 -68.39
N ARG A 89 4.50 -10.65 -67.54
CA ARG A 89 5.00 -11.02 -66.22
C ARG A 89 3.84 -11.44 -65.30
N ASP A 90 3.94 -12.64 -64.74
CA ASP A 90 2.96 -13.15 -63.78
C ASP A 90 3.16 -12.49 -62.41
N CYS A 91 2.18 -11.69 -62.01
CA CYS A 91 2.11 -11.06 -60.69
C CYS A 91 0.98 -11.64 -59.82
N SER A 92 0.43 -12.81 -60.16
CA SER A 92 -0.70 -13.43 -59.45
C SER A 92 -0.46 -13.70 -57.95
N ALA A 93 0.80 -13.71 -57.50
CA ALA A 93 1.16 -13.74 -56.09
C ALA A 93 0.68 -12.50 -55.29
N GLY A 94 0.37 -11.38 -55.96
CA GLY A 94 -0.24 -10.19 -55.35
C GLY A 94 -1.77 -10.23 -55.25
N ASN A 95 -2.41 -11.33 -55.65
CA ASN A 95 -3.85 -11.52 -55.54
C ASN A 95 -4.25 -11.87 -54.10
N SER A 96 -5.26 -11.18 -53.58
CA SER A 96 -5.95 -11.52 -52.33
C SER A 96 -7.46 -11.43 -52.53
N GLN A 97 -8.24 -11.48 -51.45
CA GLN A 97 -9.68 -11.20 -51.55
C GLN A 97 -9.97 -9.76 -52.00
N CYS A 98 -9.11 -8.81 -51.63
CA CYS A 98 -9.30 -7.37 -51.88
C CYS A 98 -8.21 -6.74 -52.77
N THR A 99 -7.28 -7.53 -53.32
CA THR A 99 -6.23 -7.03 -54.23
C THR A 99 -6.07 -7.90 -55.45
N VAL A 100 -5.64 -7.30 -56.56
CA VAL A 100 -5.14 -8.00 -57.74
C VAL A 100 -3.69 -7.59 -58.01
N GLY A 101 -2.84 -8.57 -58.31
CA GLY A 101 -1.44 -8.34 -58.65
C GLY A 101 -1.30 -7.73 -60.05
N VAL A 102 -0.47 -6.69 -60.16
CA VAL A 102 -0.20 -5.97 -61.41
C VAL A 102 1.30 -5.75 -61.57
N CYS A 103 1.77 -5.72 -62.81
CA CYS A 103 3.15 -5.36 -63.09
C CYS A 103 3.29 -3.83 -63.22
N ASN A 104 4.23 -3.27 -62.46
CA ASN A 104 4.57 -1.84 -62.44
C ASN A 104 5.49 -1.49 -63.63
N LEU A 105 5.59 -0.20 -63.96
CA LEU A 105 6.40 0.30 -65.09
C LEU A 105 7.90 -0.03 -64.99
N ASP A 106 8.41 -0.34 -63.80
CA ASP A 106 9.79 -0.77 -63.54
C ASP A 106 9.99 -2.30 -63.66
N GLY A 107 8.92 -3.06 -63.94
CA GLY A 107 8.93 -4.52 -64.01
C GLY A 107 8.78 -5.22 -62.66
N SER A 108 8.59 -4.49 -61.57
CA SER A 108 8.23 -5.08 -60.27
C SER A 108 6.76 -5.54 -60.25
N CYS A 109 6.44 -6.53 -59.42
CA CYS A 109 5.04 -6.89 -59.16
C CYS A 109 4.53 -6.12 -57.94
N GLY A 110 3.54 -5.25 -58.17
CA GLY A 110 2.74 -4.63 -57.13
C GLY A 110 1.38 -5.30 -57.00
N SER A 111 0.55 -4.77 -56.10
CA SER A 111 -0.86 -5.11 -55.97
C SER A 111 -1.69 -3.83 -55.94
N VAL A 112 -2.86 -3.87 -56.57
CA VAL A 112 -3.83 -2.75 -56.55
C VAL A 112 -5.16 -3.21 -55.96
N PRO A 113 -5.94 -2.29 -55.35
CA PRO A 113 -7.28 -2.59 -54.85
C PRO A 113 -8.18 -3.25 -55.89
N ALA A 114 -8.93 -4.26 -55.46
CA ALA A 114 -9.86 -5.03 -56.27
C ALA A 114 -11.05 -5.50 -55.43
N ASN A 115 -12.14 -5.91 -56.10
CA ASN A 115 -13.35 -6.42 -55.46
C ASN A 115 -14.01 -5.46 -54.44
N GLU A 116 -13.80 -4.15 -54.58
CA GLU A 116 -14.39 -3.12 -53.71
C GLU A 116 -15.91 -3.35 -53.48
N SER A 117 -16.35 -3.22 -52.23
CA SER A 117 -17.71 -3.52 -51.75
C SER A 117 -18.18 -4.98 -51.87
N GLN A 118 -17.35 -5.92 -52.29
CA GLN A 118 -17.63 -7.37 -52.16
C GLN A 118 -17.30 -7.85 -50.76
N SER A 119 -17.97 -8.92 -50.33
CA SER A 119 -17.71 -9.59 -49.05
C SER A 119 -16.29 -10.16 -48.98
N CYS A 120 -15.61 -9.91 -47.87
CA CYS A 120 -14.33 -10.51 -47.53
C CYS A 120 -14.38 -11.14 -46.12
N ASP A 121 -13.33 -11.86 -45.77
CA ASP A 121 -13.10 -12.47 -44.48
C ASP A 121 -11.86 -11.80 -43.85
N ASP A 122 -12.04 -11.18 -42.68
CA ASP A 122 -10.99 -10.54 -41.89
C ASP A 122 -10.32 -11.52 -40.91
N GLY A 123 -10.78 -12.78 -40.87
CA GLY A 123 -10.35 -13.81 -39.94
C GLY A 123 -11.02 -13.75 -38.57
N ASN A 124 -12.04 -12.90 -38.37
CA ASN A 124 -12.74 -12.73 -37.10
C ASN A 124 -14.22 -13.12 -37.21
N ALA A 125 -14.62 -14.23 -36.57
CA ALA A 125 -16.02 -14.69 -36.59
C ALA A 125 -17.01 -13.74 -35.88
N CYS A 126 -16.51 -12.76 -35.11
CA CYS A 126 -17.28 -11.75 -34.39
C CYS A 126 -17.53 -10.46 -35.16
N THR A 127 -17.01 -10.30 -36.37
CA THR A 127 -17.36 -9.19 -37.27
C THR A 127 -18.25 -9.72 -38.40
N LEU A 128 -19.28 -8.96 -38.76
CA LEU A 128 -20.28 -9.35 -39.75
C LEU A 128 -20.39 -8.29 -40.84
N GLY A 129 -20.44 -8.73 -42.10
CA GLY A 129 -20.57 -7.84 -43.25
C GLY A 129 -19.28 -7.13 -43.66
N ASN A 130 -18.13 -7.74 -43.40
CA ASN A 130 -16.82 -7.21 -43.82
C ASN A 130 -16.77 -7.07 -45.35
N VAL A 131 -16.24 -5.94 -45.84
CA VAL A 131 -16.18 -5.63 -47.28
C VAL A 131 -14.82 -5.12 -47.71
N CYS A 132 -14.40 -5.44 -48.94
CA CYS A 132 -13.15 -4.89 -49.47
C CYS A 132 -13.26 -3.38 -49.66
N GLN A 133 -12.30 -2.64 -49.11
CA GLN A 133 -12.17 -1.19 -49.26
C GLN A 133 -10.68 -0.81 -49.35
N GLY A 134 -10.30 -0.15 -50.44
CA GLY A 134 -8.94 0.38 -50.62
C GLY A 134 -7.83 -0.69 -50.60
N GLY A 135 -8.14 -1.93 -51.00
CA GLY A 135 -7.18 -3.04 -51.00
C GLY A 135 -7.15 -3.89 -49.72
N SER A 136 -7.88 -3.50 -48.68
CA SER A 136 -7.96 -4.21 -47.40
C SER A 136 -9.38 -4.69 -47.12
N CYS A 137 -9.53 -5.72 -46.29
CA CYS A 137 -10.84 -6.10 -45.77
C CYS A 137 -11.25 -5.12 -44.66
N SER A 138 -12.26 -4.31 -44.91
CA SER A 138 -12.81 -3.35 -43.96
C SER A 138 -13.73 -4.08 -42.99
N VAL A 139 -13.45 -3.96 -41.69
CA VAL A 139 -14.22 -4.63 -40.63
C VAL A 139 -15.66 -4.11 -40.60
N GLY A 140 -16.61 -5.04 -40.57
CA GLY A 140 -18.04 -4.77 -40.54
C GLY A 140 -18.55 -4.48 -39.14
N THR A 141 -19.86 -4.69 -38.93
CA THR A 141 -20.48 -4.49 -37.62
C THR A 141 -20.11 -5.64 -36.66
N PRO A 142 -19.86 -5.38 -35.37
CA PRO A 142 -19.75 -6.42 -34.36
C PRO A 142 -20.99 -7.34 -34.35
N ARG A 143 -20.78 -8.63 -34.07
CA ARG A 143 -21.85 -9.61 -33.86
C ARG A 143 -22.65 -9.23 -32.62
N ASP A 144 -23.95 -9.06 -32.79
CA ASP A 144 -24.88 -8.80 -31.68
C ASP A 144 -25.03 -10.06 -30.81
N CYS A 145 -24.55 -9.96 -29.57
CA CYS A 145 -24.70 -10.99 -28.54
C CYS A 145 -25.59 -10.55 -27.37
N SER A 146 -26.35 -9.44 -27.51
CA SER A 146 -27.17 -8.84 -26.43
C SER A 146 -28.23 -9.78 -25.83
N ALA A 147 -28.53 -10.91 -26.47
CA ALA A 147 -29.32 -11.99 -25.88
C ALA A 147 -28.67 -12.64 -24.64
N GLY A 148 -27.38 -12.42 -24.39
CA GLY A 148 -26.66 -12.79 -23.16
C GLY A 148 -26.61 -11.69 -22.09
N ASP A 149 -27.18 -10.51 -22.36
CA ASP A 149 -27.21 -9.40 -21.40
C ASP A 149 -28.22 -9.68 -20.28
N GLY A 150 -27.80 -9.41 -19.05
CA GLY A 150 -28.60 -9.50 -17.84
C GLY A 150 -28.14 -8.47 -16.82
N GLN A 151 -28.75 -8.44 -15.63
CA GLN A 151 -28.38 -7.46 -14.60
C GLN A 151 -26.91 -7.62 -14.17
N CYS A 152 -26.40 -8.86 -14.14
CA CYS A 152 -25.04 -9.21 -13.75
C CYS A 152 -24.23 -9.88 -14.88
N THR A 153 -24.72 -9.83 -16.12
CA THR A 153 -24.05 -10.49 -17.26
C THR A 153 -24.06 -9.63 -18.51
N VAL A 154 -23.03 -9.78 -19.34
CA VAL A 154 -22.96 -9.15 -20.66
C VAL A 154 -22.71 -10.22 -21.72
N GLY A 155 -23.43 -10.13 -22.82
CA GLY A 155 -23.25 -10.99 -23.97
C GLY A 155 -21.99 -10.62 -24.74
N PHE A 156 -21.07 -11.56 -24.88
CA PHE A 156 -19.84 -11.39 -25.66
C PHE A 156 -19.73 -12.46 -26.74
N CYS A 157 -18.95 -12.15 -27.78
CA CYS A 157 -18.69 -13.07 -28.87
C CYS A 157 -17.34 -13.78 -28.70
N ASN A 158 -17.36 -15.10 -28.78
CA ASN A 158 -16.18 -15.96 -28.76
C ASN A 158 -15.46 -15.98 -30.11
N LEU A 159 -14.19 -16.38 -30.11
CA LEU A 159 -13.34 -16.51 -31.31
C LEU A 159 -13.93 -17.43 -32.42
N ASP A 160 -14.88 -18.32 -32.08
CA ASP A 160 -15.59 -19.18 -33.04
C ASP A 160 -16.91 -18.58 -33.57
N GLY A 161 -17.30 -17.39 -33.10
CA GLY A 161 -18.53 -16.71 -33.44
C GLY A 161 -19.75 -17.10 -32.59
N SER A 162 -19.58 -17.96 -31.57
CA SER A 162 -20.65 -18.19 -30.58
C SER A 162 -20.84 -16.97 -29.68
N CYS A 163 -22.07 -16.78 -29.19
CA CYS A 163 -22.38 -15.77 -28.18
C CYS A 163 -22.55 -16.46 -26.83
N GLU A 164 -21.82 -15.99 -25.81
CA GLU A 164 -21.92 -16.46 -24.44
C GLU A 164 -22.13 -15.28 -23.49
N ALA A 165 -22.67 -15.55 -22.30
CA ALA A 165 -22.85 -14.55 -21.25
C ALA A 165 -21.65 -14.58 -20.31
N ALA A 166 -20.89 -13.48 -20.25
CA ALA A 166 -19.83 -13.28 -19.26
C ALA A 166 -20.38 -12.61 -18.00
N HIS A 167 -19.75 -12.90 -16.86
CA HIS A 167 -19.96 -12.16 -15.62
C HIS A 167 -19.61 -10.68 -15.81
N ALA A 168 -20.50 -9.77 -15.41
CA ALA A 168 -20.36 -8.33 -15.60
C ALA A 168 -20.96 -7.57 -14.40
N ASN A 169 -20.75 -6.25 -14.37
CA ASN A 169 -21.35 -5.34 -13.39
C ASN A 169 -21.03 -5.71 -11.93
N GLN A 170 -19.88 -6.33 -11.65
CA GLN A 170 -19.51 -6.82 -10.32
C GLN A 170 -19.55 -5.67 -9.29
N GLY A 171 -20.32 -5.83 -8.21
CA GLY A 171 -20.55 -4.81 -7.18
C GLY A 171 -21.63 -3.77 -7.51
N GLU A 172 -22.18 -3.75 -8.72
CA GLU A 172 -23.34 -2.91 -9.06
C GLU A 172 -24.62 -3.46 -8.46
N ALA A 173 -25.60 -2.57 -8.24
CA ALA A 173 -26.91 -2.92 -7.69
C ALA A 173 -27.74 -3.76 -8.68
N CYS A 174 -28.37 -4.80 -8.16
CA CYS A 174 -29.26 -5.68 -8.90
C CYS A 174 -30.52 -6.01 -8.07
N SER A 175 -31.49 -6.68 -8.70
CA SER A 175 -32.71 -7.17 -8.03
C SER A 175 -32.74 -8.69 -8.06
N ASP A 176 -32.78 -9.28 -6.87
CA ASP A 176 -32.98 -10.71 -6.63
C ASP A 176 -34.47 -11.14 -6.76
N GLY A 177 -35.38 -10.18 -6.96
CA GLY A 177 -36.81 -10.39 -7.06
C GLY A 177 -37.56 -10.47 -5.71
N ASN A 178 -36.89 -10.18 -4.60
CA ASN A 178 -37.49 -10.12 -3.27
C ASN A 178 -37.53 -8.66 -2.75
N SER A 179 -38.73 -8.15 -2.47
CA SER A 179 -38.91 -6.78 -1.96
C SER A 179 -38.37 -6.58 -0.54
N CYS A 180 -38.13 -7.66 0.20
CA CYS A 180 -37.61 -7.64 1.58
C CYS A 180 -36.08 -7.76 1.68
N THR A 181 -35.34 -7.60 0.57
CA THR A 181 -33.88 -7.55 0.57
C THR A 181 -33.38 -6.27 -0.11
N GLU A 182 -32.53 -5.54 0.60
CA GLU A 182 -31.87 -4.32 0.15
C GLU A 182 -30.38 -4.57 -0.11
N ASN A 183 -29.77 -3.74 -0.95
CA ASN A 183 -28.33 -3.79 -1.26
C ASN A 183 -27.89 -5.12 -1.92
N SER A 184 -28.77 -5.76 -2.68
CA SER A 184 -28.44 -6.91 -3.53
C SER A 184 -27.48 -6.48 -4.64
N VAL A 185 -26.36 -7.20 -4.78
CA VAL A 185 -25.24 -6.83 -5.66
C VAL A 185 -24.84 -7.98 -6.58
N CYS A 186 -24.35 -7.63 -7.76
CA CYS A 186 -23.82 -8.60 -8.71
C CYS A 186 -22.48 -9.18 -8.23
N GLN A 187 -22.42 -10.49 -8.08
CA GLN A 187 -21.18 -11.24 -7.87
C GLN A 187 -21.19 -12.53 -8.69
N ASP A 188 -20.13 -12.70 -9.48
CA ASP A 188 -19.84 -13.87 -10.32
C ASP A 188 -21.00 -14.21 -11.27
N GLY A 189 -21.59 -13.16 -11.84
CA GLY A 189 -22.71 -13.22 -12.78
C GLY A 189 -24.07 -13.56 -12.17
N LEU A 190 -24.14 -13.69 -10.85
CA LEU A 190 -25.38 -13.86 -10.11
C LEU A 190 -25.70 -12.57 -9.35
N CYS A 191 -26.99 -12.24 -9.23
CA CYS A 191 -27.42 -11.25 -8.26
C CYS A 191 -27.45 -11.95 -6.90
N LEU A 192 -26.56 -11.56 -5.98
CA LEU A 192 -26.59 -12.07 -4.61
C LEU A 192 -27.65 -11.32 -3.82
N THR A 193 -28.45 -12.06 -3.06
CA THR A 193 -29.44 -11.51 -2.13
C THR A 193 -28.73 -10.66 -1.08
N GLY A 194 -29.14 -9.39 -0.97
CA GLY A 194 -28.58 -8.44 -0.02
C GLY A 194 -29.09 -8.64 1.40
N THR A 195 -28.94 -7.60 2.22
CA THR A 195 -29.40 -7.57 3.61
C THR A 195 -30.93 -7.53 3.68
N GLY A 196 -31.53 -8.27 4.62
CA GLY A 196 -32.97 -8.14 4.88
C GLY A 196 -33.34 -6.72 5.33
N VAL A 197 -34.52 -6.24 4.95
CA VAL A 197 -35.08 -4.97 5.44
C VAL A 197 -35.14 -4.99 6.97
N ASP A 198 -34.55 -3.99 7.62
CA ASP A 198 -34.52 -3.88 9.07
C ASP A 198 -35.84 -3.28 9.61
N CYS A 199 -36.69 -4.15 10.14
CA CYS A 199 -37.95 -3.78 10.77
C CYS A 199 -37.87 -3.67 12.31
N SER A 200 -36.68 -3.70 12.91
CA SER A 200 -36.49 -3.68 14.37
C SER A 200 -37.08 -2.44 15.06
N ALA A 201 -37.26 -1.34 14.33
CA ALA A 201 -37.94 -0.13 14.82
C ALA A 201 -39.44 -0.34 15.16
N LEU A 202 -40.04 -1.47 14.78
CA LEU A 202 -41.40 -1.87 15.14
C LEU A 202 -41.43 -2.99 16.19
N GLU A 203 -40.27 -3.40 16.72
CA GLU A 203 -40.19 -4.40 17.79
C GLU A 203 -40.52 -3.76 19.15
N ASP A 204 -41.44 -4.40 19.86
CA ASP A 204 -41.70 -4.18 21.28
C ASP A 204 -41.94 -5.54 21.96
N ASP A 205 -42.18 -5.57 23.27
CA ASP A 205 -42.36 -6.82 24.02
C ASP A 205 -43.48 -7.73 23.47
N CYS A 206 -44.45 -7.17 22.74
CA CYS A 206 -45.62 -7.86 22.22
C CYS A 206 -45.75 -7.83 20.69
N ASN A 207 -44.81 -7.23 19.97
CA ASN A 207 -44.82 -7.13 18.51
C ASN A 207 -43.42 -7.36 17.97
N VAL A 208 -43.29 -8.18 16.92
CA VAL A 208 -42.06 -8.32 16.14
C VAL A 208 -42.20 -7.58 14.80
N GLY A 209 -41.13 -6.91 14.38
CA GLY A 209 -41.06 -6.27 13.07
C GLY A 209 -40.91 -7.32 11.96
N SER A 210 -41.81 -7.32 10.99
CA SER A 210 -41.73 -8.19 9.81
C SER A 210 -41.85 -7.35 8.54
N CYS A 211 -41.11 -7.73 7.50
CA CYS A 211 -41.28 -7.15 6.18
C CYS A 211 -42.41 -7.87 5.41
N ASP A 212 -43.27 -7.10 4.77
CA ASP A 212 -44.41 -7.59 3.98
C ASP A 212 -44.01 -7.90 2.52
N GLN A 213 -44.93 -8.50 1.76
CA GLN A 213 -44.70 -8.85 0.35
C GLN A 213 -44.40 -7.67 -0.60
N ASN A 214 -44.59 -6.42 -0.18
CA ASN A 214 -44.31 -5.21 -0.95
C ASN A 214 -42.97 -4.56 -0.55
N GLY A 215 -42.34 -4.99 0.55
CA GLY A 215 -41.13 -4.37 1.12
C GLY A 215 -41.41 -3.43 2.30
N ASP A 216 -42.66 -3.30 2.75
CA ASP A 216 -43.03 -2.42 3.87
C ASP A 216 -42.90 -3.15 5.21
N CYS A 217 -42.41 -2.48 6.25
CA CYS A 217 -42.39 -3.06 7.61
C CYS A 217 -43.76 -2.99 8.28
N GLU A 218 -44.23 -4.12 8.80
CA GLU A 218 -45.41 -4.25 9.65
C GLU A 218 -45.09 -4.82 11.04
N ALA A 219 -45.87 -4.42 12.04
CA ALA A 219 -45.78 -4.95 13.39
C ALA A 219 -46.68 -6.20 13.50
N VAL A 220 -46.08 -7.35 13.77
CA VAL A 220 -46.80 -8.63 13.92
C VAL A 220 -46.84 -8.99 15.40
N ALA A 221 -48.06 -9.09 15.95
CA ALA A 221 -48.26 -9.47 17.34
C ALA A 221 -47.66 -10.86 17.63
N VAL A 222 -46.89 -10.97 18.72
CA VAL A 222 -46.40 -12.25 19.24
C VAL A 222 -47.55 -13.08 19.83
N ASP A 223 -47.30 -14.36 20.13
CA ASP A 223 -48.30 -15.23 20.76
C ASP A 223 -48.83 -14.64 22.08
N ASP A 224 -50.16 -14.64 22.25
CA ASP A 224 -50.81 -14.32 23.53
C ASP A 224 -50.17 -15.16 24.65
N LEU A 225 -50.00 -14.55 25.83
CA LEU A 225 -49.27 -15.10 27.00
C LEU A 225 -47.73 -15.04 26.92
N THR A 226 -47.14 -14.47 25.88
CA THR A 226 -45.71 -14.06 25.90
C THR A 226 -45.48 -13.02 27.01
N ILE A 227 -44.39 -13.14 27.76
CA ILE A 227 -44.08 -12.22 28.87
C ILE A 227 -43.64 -10.86 28.31
N CYS A 228 -44.22 -9.78 28.83
CA CYS A 228 -43.87 -8.40 28.48
C CYS A 228 -43.36 -7.60 29.68
N SER A 229 -43.04 -6.31 29.47
CA SER A 229 -42.61 -5.36 30.50
C SER A 229 -43.39 -5.51 31.80
N ASP A 230 -42.65 -5.49 32.91
CA ASP A 230 -43.22 -5.57 34.25
C ASP A 230 -43.82 -4.21 34.66
N ASP A 231 -45.07 -4.18 35.11
CA ASP A 231 -45.68 -2.99 35.73
C ASP A 231 -45.16 -2.73 37.15
N GLY A 232 -44.34 -3.64 37.70
CA GLY A 232 -43.76 -3.59 39.03
C GLY A 232 -44.69 -4.12 40.12
N LEU A 233 -45.81 -4.75 39.75
CA LEU A 233 -46.83 -5.25 40.65
C LEU A 233 -46.84 -6.78 40.67
N ALA A 234 -46.24 -7.39 41.70
CA ALA A 234 -46.16 -8.86 41.85
C ALA A 234 -47.51 -9.63 41.85
N CYS A 235 -48.64 -8.91 41.90
CA CYS A 235 -50.00 -9.45 41.83
C CYS A 235 -50.63 -9.41 40.44
N THR A 236 -50.00 -8.84 39.42
CA THR A 236 -50.46 -8.89 38.02
C THR A 236 -49.64 -9.92 37.24
N ALA A 237 -50.23 -10.46 36.16
CA ALA A 237 -49.47 -11.24 35.18
C ALA A 237 -49.02 -10.29 34.07
N ASN A 238 -47.74 -10.22 33.76
CA ASN A 238 -47.23 -9.39 32.66
C ASN A 238 -47.24 -10.21 31.38
N GLN A 239 -48.30 -10.07 30.57
CA GLN A 239 -48.52 -10.90 29.40
C GLN A 239 -49.08 -10.15 28.20
N CYS A 240 -48.57 -10.45 27.02
CA CYS A 240 -49.10 -9.97 25.76
C CYS A 240 -50.52 -10.50 25.52
N GLN A 241 -51.38 -9.59 25.07
CA GLN A 241 -52.74 -9.89 24.64
C GLN A 241 -53.07 -9.06 23.40
N SER A 242 -53.13 -9.70 22.23
CA SER A 242 -53.41 -9.07 20.93
C SER A 242 -52.48 -7.90 20.58
N GLY A 243 -51.17 -8.09 20.75
CA GLY A 243 -50.14 -7.07 20.40
C GLY A 243 -50.02 -5.92 21.40
N VAL A 244 -50.60 -6.05 22.60
CA VAL A 244 -50.49 -5.06 23.68
C VAL A 244 -50.10 -5.76 24.97
N CYS A 245 -49.17 -5.19 25.75
CA CYS A 245 -48.85 -5.69 27.08
C CYS A 245 -50.03 -5.45 28.03
N ALA A 246 -50.51 -6.52 28.66
CA ALA A 246 -51.67 -6.50 29.55
C ALA A 246 -51.31 -7.07 30.92
N HIS A 247 -51.86 -6.44 31.97
CA HIS A 247 -51.55 -6.74 33.37
C HIS A 247 -52.78 -7.25 34.16
N PRO A 248 -53.39 -8.39 33.81
CA PRO A 248 -54.52 -8.94 34.57
C PRO A 248 -54.10 -9.38 35.98
N LEU A 249 -54.95 -9.12 36.97
CA LEU A 249 -54.75 -9.53 38.36
C LEU A 249 -54.72 -11.06 38.49
N LEU A 250 -53.69 -11.59 39.16
CA LEU A 250 -53.51 -13.00 39.48
C LEU A 250 -54.56 -13.49 40.49
N SER A 251 -55.02 -14.74 40.30
CA SER A 251 -55.92 -15.39 41.25
C SER A 251 -55.22 -15.62 42.59
N GLY A 252 -55.86 -15.26 43.70
CA GLY A 252 -55.28 -15.37 45.05
C GLY A 252 -54.49 -14.14 45.50
N TRP A 253 -54.66 -12.99 44.83
CA TRP A 253 -54.05 -11.73 45.20
C TRP A 253 -55.10 -10.59 45.30
N CYS A 254 -54.79 -9.59 46.13
CA CYS A 254 -55.47 -8.31 46.19
C CYS A 254 -54.56 -7.20 45.64
N LEU A 255 -55.15 -6.21 44.95
CA LEU A 255 -54.52 -4.93 44.60
C LEU A 255 -55.25 -3.82 45.35
N ILE A 256 -54.69 -3.39 46.48
CA ILE A 256 -55.33 -2.46 47.42
C ILE A 256 -54.48 -1.19 47.48
N ASN A 257 -55.08 -0.05 47.09
CA ASN A 257 -54.41 1.27 47.05
C ASN A 257 -53.08 1.30 46.27
N GLY A 258 -52.91 0.43 45.26
CA GLY A 258 -51.69 0.30 44.47
C GLY A 258 -50.62 -0.64 45.06
N GLY A 259 -50.89 -1.28 46.20
CA GLY A 259 -50.05 -2.34 46.75
C GLY A 259 -50.60 -3.74 46.45
N CYS A 260 -49.71 -4.68 46.16
CA CYS A 260 -50.02 -6.10 45.96
C CYS A 260 -49.93 -6.88 47.27
N TYR A 261 -50.94 -7.70 47.54
CA TYR A 261 -51.04 -8.51 48.75
C TYR A 261 -51.56 -9.92 48.41
N GLU A 262 -50.89 -10.97 48.89
CA GLU A 262 -51.39 -12.35 48.76
C GLU A 262 -52.66 -12.57 49.61
N ASP A 263 -53.50 -13.53 49.24
CA ASP A 263 -54.68 -13.92 50.03
C ASP A 263 -54.29 -14.25 51.48
N GLY A 264 -54.90 -13.56 52.45
CA GLY A 264 -54.56 -13.66 53.87
C GLY A 264 -53.38 -12.80 54.34
N ALA A 265 -52.66 -12.08 53.46
CA ALA A 265 -51.62 -11.14 53.87
C ALA A 265 -52.19 -10.00 54.73
N GLU A 266 -51.43 -9.57 55.74
CA GLU A 266 -51.92 -8.64 56.77
C GLU A 266 -51.85 -7.17 56.33
N ASN A 267 -52.80 -6.34 56.76
CA ASN A 267 -52.76 -4.90 56.48
C ASN A 267 -51.61 -4.22 57.24
N PRO A 268 -50.64 -3.58 56.57
CA PRO A 268 -49.50 -2.92 57.22
C PRO A 268 -49.91 -1.82 58.23
N ASP A 269 -50.99 -1.09 57.94
CA ASP A 269 -51.51 -0.01 58.81
C ASP A 269 -52.39 -0.55 59.95
N ASN A 270 -52.92 -1.78 59.81
CA ASN A 270 -53.74 -2.43 60.82
C ASN A 270 -53.59 -3.97 60.77
N ASN A 271 -52.65 -4.49 61.53
CA ASN A 271 -52.41 -5.90 61.80
C ASN A 271 -53.62 -6.72 62.33
N CYS A 272 -54.81 -6.15 62.47
CA CYS A 272 -56.07 -6.86 62.69
C CYS A 272 -56.96 -6.95 61.43
N GLN A 273 -56.41 -6.68 60.24
CA GLN A 273 -57.05 -6.87 58.93
C GLN A 273 -56.14 -7.66 57.97
N VAL A 274 -56.73 -8.22 56.90
CA VAL A 274 -56.11 -9.07 55.87
C VAL A 274 -56.67 -8.82 54.47
N CYS A 275 -55.90 -9.16 53.44
CA CYS A 275 -56.38 -9.35 52.08
C CYS A 275 -57.32 -10.57 52.03
N ASP A 276 -58.42 -10.43 51.28
CA ASP A 276 -59.36 -11.49 50.96
C ASP A 276 -59.53 -11.50 49.43
N ALA A 277 -59.10 -12.58 48.77
CA ALA A 277 -59.15 -12.70 47.31
C ALA A 277 -60.59 -12.72 46.73
N PHE A 278 -61.63 -12.91 47.56
CA PHE A 278 -63.02 -12.70 47.14
C PHE A 278 -63.43 -11.21 47.08
N ASN A 279 -62.61 -10.32 47.64
CA ASN A 279 -62.82 -8.87 47.66
C ASN A 279 -61.50 -8.10 47.39
N PRO A 280 -60.85 -8.31 46.23
CA PRO A 280 -59.43 -8.03 46.01
C PRO A 280 -59.04 -6.55 45.93
N SER A 281 -59.94 -5.61 46.21
CA SER A 281 -59.71 -4.16 46.15
C SER A 281 -59.80 -3.45 47.52
N GLN A 282 -60.03 -4.18 48.62
CA GLN A 282 -60.11 -3.61 49.97
C GLN A 282 -59.77 -4.64 51.07
N TRP A 283 -59.42 -4.12 52.26
CA TRP A 283 -59.07 -4.92 53.44
C TRP A 283 -60.30 -5.53 54.14
N SER A 284 -60.11 -6.71 54.75
CA SER A 284 -61.14 -7.45 55.53
C SER A 284 -60.65 -7.76 56.95
N ASP A 285 -61.55 -7.85 57.94
CA ASP A 285 -61.15 -7.97 59.36
C ASP A 285 -60.73 -9.40 59.79
N LYS A 286 -59.70 -9.51 60.64
CA LYS A 286 -59.24 -10.79 61.25
C LYS A 286 -60.14 -11.28 62.38
N SER A 287 -60.02 -12.58 62.69
CA SER A 287 -60.65 -13.20 63.86
C SER A 287 -60.02 -12.76 65.19
N ALA A 288 -60.87 -12.57 66.21
CA ALA A 288 -60.44 -12.12 67.54
C ALA A 288 -59.50 -13.13 68.21
N GLY A 289 -58.42 -12.62 68.83
CA GLY A 289 -57.39 -13.42 69.49
C GLY A 289 -56.15 -13.71 68.63
N ALA A 290 -56.11 -13.32 67.36
CA ALA A 290 -54.89 -13.34 66.55
C ALA A 290 -53.79 -12.45 67.19
N VAL A 291 -52.51 -12.81 67.01
CA VAL A 291 -51.38 -11.95 67.40
C VAL A 291 -51.32 -10.75 66.44
N CYS A 292 -51.02 -9.57 66.98
CA CYS A 292 -51.08 -8.31 66.23
C CYS A 292 -49.73 -7.58 66.19
N ALA A 293 -49.02 -7.48 67.32
CA ALA A 293 -47.64 -7.01 67.36
C ALA A 293 -46.74 -8.07 67.98
N ALA A 294 -45.57 -8.28 67.40
CA ALA A 294 -44.55 -9.18 67.93
C ALA A 294 -43.92 -8.63 69.23
N ALA A 295 -43.14 -9.48 69.90
CA ALA A 295 -42.22 -9.04 70.94
C ALA A 295 -41.19 -8.06 70.35
N TYR A 296 -40.81 -7.00 71.08
CA TYR A 296 -39.88 -5.98 70.59
C TYR A 296 -38.95 -5.44 71.69
N CYS A 297 -37.83 -4.84 71.28
CA CYS A 297 -36.90 -4.12 72.16
C CYS A 297 -37.11 -2.60 72.01
N ASP A 298 -37.03 -1.82 73.09
CA ASP A 298 -36.92 -0.35 73.02
C ASP A 298 -35.49 0.15 73.25
N ALA A 299 -35.21 1.39 72.82
CA ALA A 299 -33.91 2.06 72.85
C ALA A 299 -33.22 2.12 74.24
N GLY A 300 -33.96 1.88 75.33
CA GLY A 300 -33.45 1.68 76.69
C GLY A 300 -33.14 0.22 77.04
N ASN A 301 -32.65 -0.60 76.09
CA ASN A 301 -32.29 -2.02 76.27
C ASN A 301 -33.39 -2.86 76.95
N SER A 302 -34.66 -2.61 76.66
CA SER A 302 -35.80 -3.26 77.34
C SER A 302 -36.63 -4.14 76.40
N ALA A 303 -36.90 -5.39 76.78
CA ALA A 303 -37.65 -6.39 76.00
C ALA A 303 -39.12 -6.52 76.46
N PHE A 304 -40.05 -6.57 75.48
CA PHE A 304 -41.51 -6.62 75.68
C PHE A 304 -42.15 -7.83 74.95
N ALA A 305 -43.28 -8.34 75.46
CA ALA A 305 -43.97 -9.51 74.90
C ALA A 305 -45.08 -9.16 73.89
N ALA A 306 -45.44 -10.13 73.04
CA ALA A 306 -46.38 -9.95 71.93
C ALA A 306 -47.82 -9.56 72.34
N ALA A 307 -48.48 -8.79 71.47
CA ALA A 307 -49.82 -8.21 71.63
C ALA A 307 -50.90 -8.97 70.83
N THR A 308 -52.19 -8.88 71.21
CA THR A 308 -53.30 -9.58 70.52
C THR A 308 -54.45 -8.69 70.03
N CYS A 309 -55.09 -9.12 68.93
CA CYS A 309 -56.22 -8.47 68.26
C CYS A 309 -57.55 -8.66 68.98
N SER A 310 -58.31 -7.58 69.12
CA SER A 310 -59.71 -7.57 69.52
C SER A 310 -60.48 -6.50 68.76
N ALA A 311 -61.53 -6.89 68.03
CA ALA A 311 -62.44 -5.99 67.30
C ALA A 311 -61.75 -4.98 66.35
N GLY A 312 -60.65 -5.40 65.70
CA GLY A 312 -59.89 -4.56 64.77
C GLY A 312 -58.76 -3.73 65.40
N GLU A 313 -58.48 -3.88 66.69
CA GLU A 313 -57.43 -3.15 67.42
C GLU A 313 -56.49 -4.07 68.23
N CYS A 314 -55.29 -3.60 68.56
CA CYS A 314 -54.15 -4.38 69.10
C CYS A 314 -53.77 -4.00 70.55
N VAL A 315 -53.49 -4.98 71.45
CA VAL A 315 -53.36 -4.75 72.92
C VAL A 315 -52.13 -5.44 73.58
N GLN A 316 -51.35 -4.70 74.40
CA GLN A 316 -49.95 -4.98 74.86
C GLN A 316 -49.74 -5.43 76.34
N SER A 317 -48.50 -5.82 76.73
CA SER A 317 -48.08 -6.18 78.12
C SER A 317 -46.62 -5.72 78.48
N ALA A 318 -46.17 -5.84 79.74
CA ALA A 318 -44.98 -5.12 80.30
C ALA A 318 -43.62 -5.90 80.31
N GLY A 319 -42.48 -5.19 80.27
CA GLY A 319 -41.12 -5.72 79.94
C GLY A 319 -39.98 -5.72 81.00
N GLN A 320 -38.74 -6.05 80.59
CA GLN A 320 -37.49 -6.24 81.39
C GLN A 320 -36.20 -5.68 80.70
N THR A 321 -35.08 -5.41 81.43
CA THR A 321 -33.85 -4.70 80.94
C THR A 321 -32.59 -5.58 80.66
N CYS A 322 -31.71 -5.14 79.73
CA CYS A 322 -30.46 -5.79 79.24
C CYS A 322 -29.17 -4.89 79.38
N ASP A 323 -28.82 -4.37 80.56
CA ASP A 323 -27.80 -3.29 80.72
C ASP A 323 -26.30 -3.59 80.37
N GLU A 324 -25.95 -4.71 79.74
CA GLU A 324 -24.56 -5.07 79.37
C GLU A 324 -24.39 -5.56 77.90
N TYR A 325 -25.48 -5.76 77.15
CA TYR A 325 -25.46 -6.21 75.74
C TYR A 325 -26.65 -5.66 74.95
N LEU A 326 -26.52 -5.55 73.62
CA LEU A 326 -27.60 -5.08 72.75
C LEU A 326 -28.77 -6.09 72.71
N CYS A 327 -30.00 -5.58 72.80
CA CYS A 327 -31.24 -6.36 72.67
C CYS A 327 -31.58 -6.57 71.19
N VAL A 328 -31.54 -7.80 70.71
CA VAL A 328 -31.87 -8.20 69.34
C VAL A 328 -32.95 -9.28 69.38
N ALA A 329 -34.04 -9.08 68.64
CA ALA A 329 -35.20 -9.99 68.58
C ALA A 329 -35.84 -10.35 69.96
N GLY A 330 -35.75 -9.45 70.95
CA GLY A 330 -36.33 -9.66 72.29
C GLY A 330 -35.45 -10.45 73.26
N ALA A 331 -34.17 -10.67 72.94
CA ALA A 331 -33.16 -11.25 73.81
C ALA A 331 -31.84 -10.45 73.72
N CYS A 332 -30.94 -10.54 74.71
CA CYS A 332 -29.63 -9.87 74.65
C CYS A 332 -28.58 -10.79 73.94
N ASN A 333 -27.77 -10.29 73.00
CA ASN A 333 -26.86 -11.09 72.12
C ASN A 333 -25.35 -10.72 72.24
N GLN A 334 -24.42 -11.57 71.73
CA GLN A 334 -22.95 -11.49 71.96
C GLN A 334 -22.02 -11.70 70.71
N THR A 335 -22.38 -11.30 69.48
CA THR A 335 -21.58 -11.55 68.24
C THR A 335 -21.57 -10.33 67.29
N CYS A 336 -20.52 -10.18 66.44
CA CYS A 336 -20.43 -9.13 65.40
C CYS A 336 -20.77 -9.66 63.98
N LEU A 337 -21.00 -8.75 63.02
CA LEU A 337 -21.22 -9.02 61.59
C LEU A 337 -20.30 -8.22 60.66
N ASP A 338 -19.92 -7.00 61.04
CA ASP A 338 -18.90 -6.21 60.34
C ASP A 338 -18.02 -5.38 61.30
N ASP A 339 -16.95 -4.78 60.79
CA ASP A 339 -15.95 -4.04 61.59
C ASP A 339 -16.56 -2.86 62.38
N ASN A 340 -17.71 -2.32 62.00
CA ASN A 340 -18.40 -1.24 62.73
C ASN A 340 -19.19 -1.75 63.95
N ASP A 341 -19.46 -3.06 64.06
CA ASP A 341 -20.05 -3.66 65.26
C ASP A 341 -19.04 -3.77 66.41
N CYS A 342 -17.74 -3.70 66.08
CA CYS A 342 -16.64 -3.75 67.03
C CYS A 342 -16.29 -2.35 67.53
N SER A 343 -15.93 -2.25 68.81
CA SER A 343 -15.54 -0.98 69.44
C SER A 343 -14.02 -0.88 69.57
N SER A 344 -13.49 0.35 69.48
CA SER A 344 -12.04 0.65 69.40
C SER A 344 -11.39 0.13 68.10
N ASP A 345 -10.08 -0.07 68.10
CA ASP A 345 -9.29 -0.44 66.92
C ASP A 345 -9.36 -1.98 66.67
N ALA A 346 -10.57 -2.55 66.75
CA ALA A 346 -10.84 -3.98 66.63
C ALA A 346 -11.75 -4.25 65.42
N HIS A 347 -11.44 -5.29 64.65
CA HIS A 347 -12.20 -5.71 63.47
C HIS A 347 -13.00 -6.98 63.74
N CYS A 348 -14.00 -7.33 62.91
CA CYS A 348 -14.75 -8.58 63.05
C CYS A 348 -14.03 -9.71 62.28
N ASP A 349 -13.63 -10.77 62.98
CA ASP A 349 -12.90 -11.91 62.42
C ASP A 349 -13.82 -12.89 61.64
N GLU A 350 -13.21 -13.87 60.95
CA GLU A 350 -13.95 -14.88 60.17
C GLU A 350 -14.92 -15.75 61.02
N ASP A 351 -14.74 -15.79 62.34
CA ASP A 351 -15.61 -16.51 63.29
C ASP A 351 -16.73 -15.63 63.88
N GLY A 352 -16.83 -14.34 63.48
CA GLY A 352 -17.84 -13.39 63.97
C GLY A 352 -17.54 -12.81 65.36
N SER A 353 -16.25 -12.70 65.68
CA SER A 353 -15.70 -12.23 66.95
C SER A 353 -14.85 -10.96 66.75
N CYS A 354 -14.85 -10.03 67.71
CA CYS A 354 -14.02 -8.83 67.60
C CYS A 354 -12.55 -9.14 67.96
N SER A 355 -11.65 -9.02 66.98
CA SER A 355 -10.23 -9.32 67.08
C SER A 355 -9.36 -8.05 66.95
N THR A 356 -8.12 -8.14 67.42
CA THR A 356 -7.07 -7.12 67.27
C THR A 356 -5.78 -7.74 66.72
N GLU A 357 -5.90 -8.82 65.93
CA GLU A 357 -4.80 -9.37 65.14
C GLU A 357 -4.61 -8.52 63.87
N ASN A 358 -3.44 -8.60 63.25
CA ASN A 358 -3.12 -7.80 62.05
C ASN A 358 -3.58 -8.53 60.80
N ARG A 359 -4.35 -7.87 59.92
CA ARG A 359 -4.69 -8.41 58.59
C ARG A 359 -3.55 -8.13 57.62
N ALA A 360 -3.40 -8.95 56.58
CA ALA A 360 -2.37 -8.69 55.56
C ALA A 360 -2.87 -7.64 54.56
N PRO A 361 -1.99 -6.75 54.04
CA PRO A 361 -2.39 -5.74 53.06
C PRO A 361 -2.73 -6.38 51.71
N VAL A 362 -3.42 -5.62 50.86
CA VAL A 362 -3.86 -6.04 49.53
C VAL A 362 -3.07 -5.28 48.46
N ALA A 363 -2.24 -6.00 47.70
CA ALA A 363 -1.60 -5.47 46.49
C ALA A 363 -2.63 -5.30 45.37
N ASN A 364 -2.44 -4.24 44.57
CA ASN A 364 -3.10 -4.03 43.29
C ASN A 364 -2.05 -3.47 42.33
N ALA A 365 -1.62 -4.27 41.35
CA ALA A 365 -0.58 -3.92 40.38
C ALA A 365 -1.08 -3.02 39.23
N GLY A 366 -2.38 -2.73 39.19
CA GLY A 366 -3.04 -2.04 38.09
C GLY A 366 -3.33 -2.95 36.89
N ASN A 367 -4.02 -2.39 35.90
CA ASN A 367 -4.39 -3.12 34.68
C ASN A 367 -3.17 -3.43 33.80
N ASP A 368 -3.30 -4.44 32.93
CA ASP A 368 -2.38 -4.68 31.82
C ASP A 368 -2.31 -3.46 30.88
N GLN A 369 -1.15 -3.26 30.25
CA GLN A 369 -0.86 -2.09 29.40
C GLN A 369 -0.46 -2.52 27.98
N GLN A 370 -0.82 -1.68 27.00
CA GLN A 370 -0.42 -1.82 25.59
C GLN A 370 0.32 -0.53 25.21
N VAL A 371 1.57 -0.64 24.79
CA VAL A 371 2.46 0.50 24.49
C VAL A 371 3.28 0.20 23.23
N ASN A 372 3.91 1.22 22.65
CA ASN A 372 4.88 1.04 21.57
C ASN A 372 6.29 0.86 22.13
N ASP A 373 7.25 0.51 21.28
CA ASP A 373 8.65 0.60 21.65
C ASP A 373 9.09 2.06 21.92
N ASP A 374 10.06 2.22 22.82
CA ASP A 374 10.59 3.48 23.34
C ASP A 374 9.59 4.41 24.07
N ASP A 375 8.31 4.02 24.20
CA ASP A 375 7.34 4.70 25.08
C ASP A 375 7.78 4.68 26.55
N THR A 376 7.48 5.75 27.30
CA THR A 376 7.65 5.77 28.76
C THR A 376 6.44 5.11 29.42
N VAL A 377 6.68 4.03 30.16
CA VAL A 377 5.67 3.21 30.82
C VAL A 377 5.70 3.45 32.32
N THR A 378 4.53 3.68 32.93
CA THR A 378 4.37 3.82 34.39
C THR A 378 3.55 2.65 34.93
N LEU A 379 4.10 1.85 35.84
CA LEU A 379 3.31 0.86 36.58
C LEU A 379 2.51 1.57 37.67
N ASN A 380 1.33 1.08 38.05
CA ASN A 380 0.47 1.81 38.99
C ASN A 380 -0.07 0.93 40.13
N GLY A 381 0.69 0.91 41.22
CA GLY A 381 0.38 0.23 42.47
C GLY A 381 -0.53 1.01 43.42
N SER A 382 -0.91 2.25 43.09
CA SER A 382 -1.51 3.21 44.05
C SER A 382 -2.89 2.84 44.59
N ALA A 383 -3.55 1.84 44.02
CA ALA A 383 -4.81 1.27 44.51
C ALA A 383 -4.62 0.17 45.57
N SER A 384 -3.37 -0.21 45.88
CA SER A 384 -3.05 -1.10 47.00
C SER A 384 -3.41 -0.45 48.34
N PHE A 385 -3.92 -1.22 49.28
CA PHE A 385 -4.37 -0.71 50.58
C PHE A 385 -4.19 -1.75 51.69
N ASP A 386 -4.19 -1.26 52.93
CA ASP A 386 -4.25 -2.10 54.11
C ASP A 386 -5.68 -2.08 54.72
N PRO A 387 -6.29 -3.23 55.07
CA PRO A 387 -7.63 -3.28 55.67
C PRO A 387 -7.75 -2.61 57.05
N ASP A 388 -6.66 -2.60 57.83
CA ASP A 388 -6.61 -2.00 59.17
C ASP A 388 -6.19 -0.51 59.11
N GLY A 389 -5.78 -0.05 57.93
CA GLY A 389 -5.43 1.35 57.62
C GLY A 389 -3.96 1.68 57.83
N ASP A 390 -3.11 0.66 57.99
CA ASP A 390 -1.67 0.84 58.20
C ASP A 390 -0.92 1.29 56.93
N ALA A 391 0.28 1.84 57.14
CA ALA A 391 1.07 2.44 56.08
C ALA A 391 1.87 1.40 55.28
N ILE A 392 1.48 1.16 54.03
CA ILE A 392 2.11 0.16 53.17
C ILE A 392 3.38 0.65 52.45
N THR A 393 4.27 -0.30 52.16
CA THR A 393 5.46 -0.19 51.31
C THR A 393 5.30 -1.07 50.07
N PHE A 394 6.00 -0.75 48.97
CA PHE A 394 5.87 -1.43 47.68
C PHE A 394 7.15 -2.19 47.33
N ALA A 395 7.01 -3.31 46.62
CA ALA A 395 8.13 -4.06 46.06
C ALA A 395 7.76 -4.63 44.67
N TRP A 396 8.32 -4.02 43.62
CA TRP A 396 8.14 -4.45 42.23
C TRP A 396 9.26 -5.39 41.77
N VAL A 397 8.88 -6.46 41.06
CA VAL A 397 9.82 -7.42 40.45
C VAL A 397 9.39 -7.74 39.02
N GLN A 398 10.29 -7.59 38.04
CA GLN A 398 10.06 -8.12 36.70
C GLN A 398 10.34 -9.64 36.68
N ILE A 399 9.38 -10.43 36.19
CA ILE A 399 9.48 -11.90 36.15
C ILE A 399 9.57 -12.49 34.74
N SER A 400 9.20 -11.73 33.69
CA SER A 400 9.25 -12.17 32.29
C SER A 400 9.55 -11.01 31.33
N GLY A 401 9.99 -11.37 30.11
CA GLY A 401 10.30 -10.45 29.02
C GLY A 401 11.73 -9.88 29.04
N ALA A 402 12.05 -9.03 28.07
CA ALA A 402 13.29 -8.28 28.01
C ALA A 402 13.51 -7.44 29.27
N THR A 403 14.69 -7.53 29.89
CA THR A 403 14.98 -6.87 31.17
C THR A 403 15.01 -5.35 31.04
N VAL A 404 14.14 -4.67 31.79
CA VAL A 404 14.09 -3.20 31.88
C VAL A 404 14.66 -2.70 33.20
N THR A 405 14.97 -1.40 33.28
CA THR A 405 15.35 -0.73 34.54
C THR A 405 14.21 0.17 35.00
N LEU A 406 13.54 -0.23 36.08
CA LEU A 406 12.53 0.59 36.76
C LEU A 406 13.20 1.74 37.54
N SER A 407 12.56 2.91 37.56
CA SER A 407 13.09 4.13 38.20
C SER A 407 13.30 3.97 39.71
N ASP A 408 12.33 3.42 40.43
CA ASP A 408 12.45 2.97 41.83
C ASP A 408 11.41 1.89 42.15
N VAL A 409 11.89 0.64 42.28
CA VAL A 409 11.06 -0.55 42.59
C VAL A 409 10.33 -0.51 43.93
N THR A 410 10.61 0.49 44.79
CA THR A 410 9.98 0.65 46.10
C THR A 410 8.85 1.69 46.13
N THR A 411 8.55 2.31 44.99
CA THR A 411 7.48 3.31 44.85
C THR A 411 6.16 2.69 44.37
N SER A 412 5.05 3.39 44.62
CA SER A 412 3.74 3.01 44.08
C SER A 412 3.61 3.22 42.57
N MET A 413 4.49 4.03 41.95
CA MET A 413 4.44 4.35 40.52
C MET A 413 5.85 4.43 39.89
N PRO A 414 6.55 3.30 39.71
CA PRO A 414 7.82 3.28 38.99
C PRO A 414 7.61 3.45 37.49
N GLU A 415 8.65 3.97 36.82
CA GLU A 415 8.68 4.22 35.38
C GLU A 415 9.83 3.45 34.71
N PHE A 416 9.66 3.10 33.45
CA PHE A 416 10.72 2.58 32.57
C PHE A 416 10.48 2.99 31.11
N ILE A 417 11.48 2.81 30.25
CA ILE A 417 11.34 2.96 28.79
C ILE A 417 11.10 1.59 28.17
N ALA A 418 10.04 1.45 27.37
CA ALA A 418 9.67 0.21 26.71
C ALA A 418 10.81 -0.29 25.80
N PRO A 419 11.29 -1.54 25.96
CA PRO A 419 12.37 -2.08 25.15
C PRO A 419 11.89 -2.33 23.72
N ARG A 420 12.79 -2.19 22.75
CA ARG A 420 12.45 -2.36 21.34
C ARG A 420 11.91 -3.77 21.03
N ALA A 421 10.68 -3.83 20.51
CA ALA A 421 10.00 -5.08 20.21
C ALA A 421 10.51 -5.70 18.89
N PRO A 422 10.34 -7.02 18.67
CA PRO A 422 10.76 -7.67 17.42
C PRO A 422 10.05 -7.08 16.19
N THR A 423 10.73 -7.02 15.04
CA THR A 423 10.15 -6.52 13.79
C THR A 423 8.90 -7.32 13.39
N ASN A 424 7.74 -6.66 13.34
CA ASN A 424 6.40 -7.28 13.16
C ASN A 424 5.99 -8.27 14.28
N GLY A 425 6.46 -8.06 15.51
CA GLY A 425 6.09 -8.83 16.69
C GLY A 425 5.68 -7.95 17.86
N VAL A 426 5.25 -8.62 18.94
CA VAL A 426 5.03 -8.02 20.26
C VAL A 426 6.01 -8.64 21.26
N GLU A 427 6.41 -7.87 22.26
CA GLU A 427 7.19 -8.33 23.42
C GLU A 427 6.31 -8.20 24.68
N GLU A 428 6.23 -9.25 25.50
CA GLU A 428 5.45 -9.24 26.75
C GLU A 428 6.37 -9.17 27.96
N LEU A 429 6.27 -8.07 28.71
CA LEU A 429 6.92 -7.90 30.01
C LEU A 429 5.91 -8.17 31.12
N VAL A 430 6.27 -8.94 32.13
CA VAL A 430 5.38 -9.21 33.28
C VAL A 430 6.05 -8.75 34.56
N PHE A 431 5.31 -7.97 35.35
CA PHE A 431 5.73 -7.40 36.63
C PHE A 431 4.82 -7.89 37.75
N GLU A 432 5.42 -8.27 38.87
CA GLU A 432 4.76 -8.62 40.13
C GLU A 432 4.93 -7.48 41.14
N LEU A 433 3.86 -7.22 41.91
CA LEU A 433 3.84 -6.33 43.06
C LEU A 433 3.51 -7.13 44.32
N VAL A 434 4.31 -6.91 45.36
CA VAL A 434 3.98 -7.24 46.75
C VAL A 434 3.98 -5.94 47.55
N VAL A 435 3.03 -5.80 48.48
CA VAL A 435 3.01 -4.70 49.45
C VAL A 435 3.14 -5.22 50.88
N ASN A 436 3.73 -4.42 51.77
CA ASN A 436 4.00 -4.79 53.17
C ASN A 436 3.67 -3.63 54.11
N ASP A 437 2.91 -3.90 55.17
CA ASP A 437 2.42 -2.97 56.21
C ASP A 437 3.42 -2.72 57.36
N GLY A 438 4.55 -3.44 57.36
CA GLY A 438 5.55 -3.49 58.44
C GLY A 438 5.54 -4.78 59.27
N LEU A 439 4.55 -5.66 59.07
CA LEU A 439 4.29 -6.90 59.81
C LEU A 439 4.05 -8.11 58.89
N LEU A 440 3.25 -7.97 57.84
CA LEU A 440 2.84 -8.99 56.89
C LEU A 440 3.02 -8.55 55.43
N ASP A 441 3.37 -9.51 54.58
CA ASP A 441 3.37 -9.34 53.12
C ASP A 441 1.97 -9.64 52.56
N SER A 442 1.57 -8.90 51.53
CA SER A 442 0.38 -9.20 50.73
C SER A 442 0.52 -10.52 49.96
N VAL A 443 -0.61 -11.02 49.46
CA VAL A 443 -0.55 -11.90 48.28
C VAL A 443 0.00 -11.08 47.10
N VAL A 444 0.78 -11.73 46.23
CA VAL A 444 1.31 -11.11 45.02
C VAL A 444 0.19 -10.79 44.02
N ASP A 445 0.27 -9.62 43.39
CA ASP A 445 -0.54 -9.25 42.23
C ASP A 445 0.37 -8.93 41.03
N SER A 446 -0.15 -8.99 39.80
CA SER A 446 0.68 -8.89 38.58
C SER A 446 0.04 -8.07 37.46
N THR A 447 0.87 -7.34 36.71
CA THR A 447 0.49 -6.60 35.50
C THR A 447 1.41 -6.96 34.33
N THR A 448 0.82 -7.05 33.14
CA THR A 448 1.51 -7.32 31.88
C THR A 448 1.60 -6.07 31.03
N VAL A 449 2.79 -5.76 30.51
CA VAL A 449 3.01 -4.70 29.51
C VAL A 449 3.34 -5.37 28.19
N THR A 450 2.44 -5.25 27.21
CA THR A 450 2.70 -5.67 25.83
C THR A 450 3.25 -4.50 25.04
N VAL A 451 4.45 -4.67 24.50
CA VAL A 451 5.14 -3.69 23.67
C VAL A 451 4.98 -4.08 22.20
N SER A 452 4.42 -3.18 21.39
CA SER A 452 4.26 -3.35 19.95
C SER A 452 5.33 -2.57 19.19
N ASN A 453 5.97 -3.21 18.20
CA ASN A 453 6.86 -2.49 17.28
C ASN A 453 6.01 -1.70 16.26
N LEU A 454 6.25 -0.38 16.13
CA LEU A 454 5.51 0.47 15.18
C LEU A 454 5.82 0.20 13.68
N GLY A 455 6.73 -0.73 13.40
CA GLY A 455 7.35 -0.93 12.09
C GLY A 455 8.62 -0.10 11.95
N ASN A 456 9.53 -0.55 11.08
CA ASN A 456 10.73 0.19 10.71
C ASN A 456 10.61 0.59 9.24
N ASN A 457 10.60 1.89 8.96
CA ASN A 457 10.83 2.40 7.63
C ASN A 457 12.31 2.18 7.29
N ALA A 458 12.64 1.90 6.03
CA ALA A 458 14.04 1.79 5.64
C ALA A 458 14.65 3.20 5.53
N PRO A 459 15.93 3.40 5.89
CA PRO A 459 16.57 4.70 5.79
C PRO A 459 16.66 5.17 4.34
N ILE A 460 16.73 6.48 4.14
CA ILE A 460 16.82 7.10 2.81
C ILE A 460 18.27 7.54 2.58
N ALA A 461 18.97 6.83 1.69
CA ALA A 461 20.28 7.25 1.20
C ALA A 461 20.16 8.51 0.34
N VAL A 462 20.94 9.53 0.65
CA VAL A 462 21.06 10.77 -0.12
C VAL A 462 22.52 10.98 -0.46
N ILE A 463 22.85 11.10 -1.75
CA ILE A 463 24.21 11.43 -2.21
C ILE A 463 24.22 12.89 -2.68
N THR A 464 25.24 13.63 -2.28
CA THR A 464 25.54 14.98 -2.77
C THR A 464 26.98 15.05 -3.28
N GLY A 465 27.22 15.88 -4.29
CA GLY A 465 28.52 15.97 -4.96
C GLY A 465 28.43 16.63 -6.34
N PRO A 466 29.55 16.83 -7.04
CA PRO A 466 29.55 17.42 -8.38
C PRO A 466 28.95 16.47 -9.41
N GLY A 467 28.24 16.99 -10.41
CA GLY A 467 27.76 16.22 -11.57
C GLY A 467 28.75 16.16 -12.74
N GLN A 468 29.85 16.91 -12.66
CA GLN A 468 30.92 16.96 -13.66
C GLN A 468 32.28 17.06 -12.96
N ALA A 469 33.31 16.43 -13.52
CA ALA A 469 34.68 16.50 -13.03
C ALA A 469 35.70 16.44 -14.18
N SER A 470 36.93 16.87 -13.93
CA SER A 470 38.03 16.83 -14.89
C SER A 470 38.85 15.54 -14.77
N ALA A 471 39.52 15.11 -15.84
CA ALA A 471 40.46 13.99 -15.76
C ALA A 471 41.62 14.32 -14.80
N GLY A 472 41.93 13.42 -13.87
CA GLY A 472 42.94 13.64 -12.82
C GLY A 472 42.51 14.55 -11.67
N GLU A 473 41.25 14.98 -11.65
CA GLU A 473 40.67 15.72 -10.52
C GLU A 473 40.34 14.78 -9.35
N VAL A 474 40.40 15.34 -8.14
CA VAL A 474 39.93 14.73 -6.90
C VAL A 474 38.68 15.48 -6.46
N PHE A 475 37.59 14.75 -6.24
CA PHE A 475 36.34 15.30 -5.72
C PHE A 475 35.77 14.44 -4.61
N PHE A 476 34.75 14.95 -3.93
CA PHE A 476 34.09 14.27 -2.82
C PHE A 476 32.64 13.95 -3.16
N LEU A 477 32.16 12.80 -2.67
CA LEU A 477 30.73 12.50 -2.57
C LEU A 477 30.36 12.42 -1.09
N ASP A 478 29.32 13.13 -0.70
CA ASP A 478 28.87 13.28 0.69
C ASP A 478 27.47 12.67 0.84
N GLY A 479 27.38 11.66 1.69
CA GLY A 479 26.21 10.90 2.06
C GLY A 479 25.57 11.32 3.39
N MET A 480 26.14 12.28 4.11
CA MET A 480 25.70 12.71 5.45
C MET A 480 24.31 13.35 5.48
N ALA A 481 23.74 13.67 4.32
CA ALA A 481 22.35 14.10 4.16
C ALA A 481 21.35 12.91 4.17
N SER A 482 21.84 11.67 4.23
CA SER A 482 21.01 10.48 4.42
C SER A 482 20.37 10.52 5.81
N PHE A 483 19.10 10.12 5.89
CA PHE A 483 18.33 10.16 7.13
C PHE A 483 17.37 8.97 7.21
N ASP A 484 16.99 8.60 8.42
CA ASP A 484 15.93 7.64 8.63
C ASP A 484 14.58 8.34 8.89
N PRO A 485 13.46 7.92 8.26
CA PRO A 485 12.14 8.50 8.49
C PRO A 485 11.64 8.39 9.95
N ASP A 486 12.06 7.37 10.68
CA ASP A 486 11.69 7.11 12.08
C ASP A 486 12.62 7.86 13.06
N GLY A 487 13.69 8.46 12.54
CA GLY A 487 14.69 9.20 13.32
C GLY A 487 15.84 8.35 13.85
N ASP A 488 15.93 7.08 13.45
CA ASP A 488 17.01 6.17 13.82
C ASP A 488 18.39 6.65 13.30
N PRO A 489 19.48 6.42 14.05
CA PRO A 489 20.80 6.88 13.66
C PRO A 489 21.41 6.00 12.56
N ILE A 490 21.84 6.60 11.45
CA ILE A 490 22.59 5.90 10.39
C ILE A 490 23.94 5.40 10.95
N LEU A 491 24.14 4.07 10.95
CA LEU A 491 25.30 3.40 11.54
C LEU A 491 26.41 3.09 10.53
N THR A 492 26.09 2.79 9.27
CA THR A 492 27.10 2.49 8.23
C THR A 492 26.75 3.08 6.86
N TYR A 493 27.79 3.30 6.05
CA TYR A 493 27.74 3.87 4.70
C TYR A 493 28.49 2.94 3.73
N SER A 494 27.79 2.37 2.75
CA SER A 494 28.33 1.43 1.77
C SER A 494 28.37 2.05 0.38
N TRP A 495 29.54 2.55 -0.01
CA TRP A 495 29.79 3.16 -1.31
C TRP A 495 30.33 2.15 -2.34
N ASN A 496 29.94 2.30 -3.61
CA ASN A 496 30.44 1.48 -4.71
C ASN A 496 30.53 2.25 -6.04
N LEU A 497 31.49 1.89 -6.90
CA LEU A 497 31.56 2.33 -8.30
C LEU A 497 30.80 1.31 -9.16
N VAL A 498 29.66 1.71 -9.71
CA VAL A 498 28.78 0.85 -10.52
C VAL A 498 29.29 0.74 -11.96
N SER A 499 29.73 1.86 -12.55
CA SER A 499 30.27 1.89 -13.92
C SER A 499 31.17 3.10 -14.16
N GLY A 500 32.10 2.96 -15.11
CA GLY A 500 33.05 3.99 -15.54
C GLY A 500 34.42 3.38 -15.83
N THR A 501 35.01 3.68 -16.98
CA THR A 501 36.28 3.09 -17.44
C THR A 501 37.20 4.17 -18.02
N PRO A 502 38.47 4.30 -17.59
CA PRO A 502 39.15 3.53 -16.54
C PRO A 502 38.50 3.73 -15.16
N ALA A 503 38.50 2.69 -14.32
CA ALA A 503 37.81 2.72 -13.03
C ALA A 503 38.35 3.82 -12.11
N ALA A 504 37.45 4.58 -11.49
CA ALA A 504 37.78 5.58 -10.48
C ALA A 504 38.30 4.90 -9.21
N VAL A 505 39.21 5.56 -8.50
CA VAL A 505 39.66 5.12 -7.17
C VAL A 505 38.77 5.78 -6.13
N ILE A 506 38.08 4.98 -5.33
CA ILE A 506 37.32 5.44 -4.16
C ILE A 506 38.14 5.15 -2.91
N ALA A 507 38.44 6.18 -2.13
CA ALA A 507 39.00 6.05 -0.79
C ALA A 507 37.87 6.01 0.24
N ALA A 508 37.28 4.83 0.44
CA ALA A 508 36.26 4.58 1.44
C ALA A 508 36.75 3.56 2.47
N THR A 509 36.57 3.85 3.76
CA THR A 509 36.33 2.81 4.77
C THR A 509 34.81 2.69 4.97
N GLY A 510 34.28 1.48 5.22
CA GLY A 510 32.83 1.17 5.13
C GLY A 510 31.91 1.81 6.19
N THR A 511 32.34 2.92 6.77
CA THR A 511 31.63 3.75 7.76
C THR A 511 31.71 5.24 7.42
N ASP A 512 32.48 5.63 6.40
CA ASP A 512 32.70 7.03 6.07
C ASP A 512 31.49 7.59 5.29
N GLY A 513 30.78 8.54 5.92
CA GLY A 513 29.67 9.25 5.28
C GLY A 513 30.11 10.17 4.14
N VAL A 514 31.41 10.50 4.04
CA VAL A 514 32.00 11.26 2.93
C VAL A 514 33.17 10.48 2.35
N ILE A 515 33.20 10.33 1.02
CA ILE A 515 34.28 9.62 0.31
C ILE A 515 35.05 10.54 -0.63
N GLU A 516 36.35 10.29 -0.75
CA GLU A 516 37.23 10.92 -1.74
C GLU A 516 37.28 10.03 -3.00
N VAL A 517 37.10 10.64 -4.17
CA VAL A 517 37.09 9.98 -5.48
C VAL A 517 38.18 10.59 -6.36
N THR A 518 39.03 9.75 -6.94
CA THR A 518 40.07 10.15 -7.90
C THR A 518 39.79 9.54 -9.28
N ILE A 519 39.75 10.40 -10.29
CA ILE A 519 39.64 9.99 -11.70
C ILE A 519 41.05 9.87 -12.31
N ALA A 520 41.20 8.99 -13.30
CA ALA A 520 42.48 8.85 -14.02
C ALA A 520 42.84 10.15 -14.78
N ASN A 521 44.13 10.49 -14.82
CA ASN A 521 44.63 11.69 -15.51
C ASN A 521 44.49 11.66 -17.05
N VAL A 522 44.07 10.54 -17.62
CA VAL A 522 43.91 10.35 -19.07
C VAL A 522 42.59 9.63 -19.32
N ILE A 523 41.71 10.28 -20.07
CA ILE A 523 40.37 9.83 -20.45
C ILE A 523 40.30 10.01 -21.97
N ASN A 524 40.08 8.92 -22.71
CA ASN A 524 40.24 8.86 -24.18
C ASN A 524 38.91 8.91 -24.96
N GLU A 525 37.79 9.09 -24.25
CA GLU A 525 36.43 9.31 -24.77
C GLU A 525 35.60 9.89 -23.61
N ASP A 526 34.47 10.53 -23.88
CA ASP A 526 33.58 11.04 -22.82
C ASP A 526 32.99 9.89 -21.98
N VAL A 527 33.12 9.97 -20.64
CA VAL A 527 32.71 8.90 -19.71
C VAL A 527 31.83 9.45 -18.59
N THR A 528 30.68 8.80 -18.38
CA THR A 528 29.86 8.98 -17.16
C THR A 528 30.21 7.91 -16.13
N TYR A 529 30.73 8.33 -14.99
CA TYR A 529 30.94 7.49 -13.82
C TYR A 529 29.66 7.42 -12.99
N ARG A 530 29.17 6.22 -12.67
CA ARG A 530 28.02 6.02 -11.78
C ARG A 530 28.47 5.44 -10.45
N PHE A 531 28.14 6.14 -9.38
CA PHE A 531 28.36 5.73 -8.00
C PHE A 531 27.04 5.29 -7.37
N SER A 532 27.12 4.45 -6.35
CA SER A 532 25.97 4.08 -5.52
C SER A 532 26.29 4.13 -4.03
N LEU A 533 25.29 4.48 -3.23
CA LEU A 533 25.31 4.45 -1.78
C LEU A 533 24.14 3.60 -1.25
N VAL A 534 24.44 2.77 -0.26
CA VAL A 534 23.45 2.15 0.64
C VAL A 534 23.83 2.53 2.07
N VAL A 535 22.84 2.96 2.86
CA VAL A 535 23.01 3.25 4.30
C VAL A 535 22.25 2.23 5.15
N TYR A 536 22.66 2.06 6.40
CA TYR A 536 22.07 1.10 7.35
C TYR A 536 21.88 1.75 8.72
N ASP A 537 20.67 1.68 9.26
CA ASP A 537 20.18 2.21 10.55
C ASP A 537 20.49 1.27 11.74
N GLY A 538 20.81 -0.01 11.49
CA GLY A 538 20.92 -1.06 12.50
C GLY A 538 19.98 -2.25 12.26
N LEU A 539 19.02 -2.13 11.35
CA LEU A 539 17.86 -3.00 11.16
C LEU A 539 17.58 -3.25 9.66
N ALA A 540 17.50 -2.19 8.87
CA ALA A 540 17.20 -2.17 7.45
C ALA A 540 18.29 -1.45 6.64
N ASN A 541 18.52 -1.91 5.41
CA ASN A 541 19.32 -1.17 4.45
C ASN A 541 18.41 -0.24 3.66
N SER A 542 18.91 0.93 3.30
CA SER A 542 18.23 1.81 2.36
C SER A 542 18.05 1.15 0.99
N GLU A 543 17.10 1.67 0.23
CA GLU A 543 17.17 1.54 -1.23
C GLU A 543 18.48 2.15 -1.77
N VAL A 544 18.92 1.69 -2.93
CA VAL A 544 20.21 2.10 -3.52
C VAL A 544 20.09 3.50 -4.12
N ALA A 545 20.76 4.49 -3.52
CA ALA A 545 20.92 5.79 -4.14
C ALA A 545 22.01 5.74 -5.21
N PHE A 546 21.85 6.50 -6.30
CA PHE A 546 22.83 6.64 -7.38
C PHE A 546 23.22 8.09 -7.61
N HIS A 547 24.48 8.33 -7.99
CA HIS A 547 24.97 9.65 -8.40
C HIS A 547 25.89 9.50 -9.62
N ASP A 548 25.65 10.32 -10.64
CA ASP A 548 26.38 10.28 -11.91
C ASP A 548 27.32 11.48 -12.04
N VAL A 549 28.56 11.24 -12.47
CA VAL A 549 29.59 12.26 -12.69
C VAL A 549 30.14 12.14 -14.10
N PHE A 550 29.94 13.17 -14.92
CA PHE A 550 30.44 13.22 -16.30
C PHE A 550 31.88 13.76 -16.36
N VAL A 551 32.74 13.09 -17.13
CA VAL A 551 34.14 13.48 -17.37
C VAL A 551 34.40 13.46 -18.88
N ALA A 552 34.84 14.59 -19.43
CA ALA A 552 35.11 14.74 -20.86
C ALA A 552 36.46 14.15 -21.29
N GLU A 553 36.59 13.80 -22.57
CA GLU A 553 37.85 13.38 -23.19
C GLU A 553 38.97 14.44 -23.04
N VAL A 554 40.19 13.98 -22.73
CA VAL A 554 41.40 14.83 -22.72
C VAL A 554 42.32 14.42 -23.86
N ILE A 555 42.21 15.14 -24.98
CA ILE A 555 43.07 14.98 -26.15
C ILE A 555 44.50 15.47 -25.81
N PRO A 556 45.54 14.63 -25.89
CA PRO A 556 46.92 15.07 -25.70
C PRO A 556 47.36 15.99 -26.84
N THR A 557 47.75 17.23 -26.55
CA THR A 557 48.41 18.10 -27.52
C THR A 557 49.89 17.75 -27.63
N ASP A 558 50.28 17.04 -28.70
CA ASP A 558 51.69 16.75 -28.99
C ASP A 558 52.48 18.05 -29.26
N ASP A 559 53.42 18.37 -28.38
CA ASP A 559 54.34 19.50 -28.50
C ASP A 559 55.51 19.14 -29.43
N VAL A 560 55.42 19.53 -30.71
CA VAL A 560 56.46 19.26 -31.72
C VAL A 560 57.64 20.23 -31.57
N GLY A 561 58.45 19.99 -30.55
CA GLY A 561 59.74 20.65 -30.34
C GLY A 561 60.92 19.76 -30.74
N SER A 562 61.57 20.03 -31.88
CA SER A 562 62.94 19.56 -32.13
C SER A 562 63.75 20.54 -33.01
N ASP A 563 64.99 20.80 -32.60
CA ASP A 563 65.88 21.86 -33.09
C ASP A 563 66.87 21.38 -34.16
N ALA A 564 67.39 22.36 -34.94
CA ALA A 564 68.63 22.37 -35.73
C ALA A 564 68.81 21.45 -36.97
N GLY A 565 69.22 22.05 -38.11
CA GLY A 565 70.10 21.33 -39.06
C GLY A 565 70.09 21.67 -40.56
N ASP A 566 70.38 22.92 -40.95
CA ASP A 566 71.10 23.34 -42.19
C ASP A 566 70.96 22.55 -43.52
N ALA A 567 70.38 23.18 -44.56
CA ALA A 567 71.12 23.61 -45.78
C ALA A 567 70.23 23.93 -47.00
N GLY A 568 70.57 25.00 -47.75
CA GLY A 568 70.41 25.03 -49.22
C GLY A 568 69.25 25.83 -49.84
N ALA A 569 69.59 27.07 -50.26
CA ALA A 569 68.98 27.94 -51.29
C ALA A 569 67.99 27.31 -52.32
N ASP A 570 66.98 28.03 -52.84
CA ASP A 570 67.11 29.04 -53.92
C ASP A 570 65.71 29.58 -54.33
N THR A 571 65.74 30.75 -54.97
CA THR A 571 64.76 31.76 -55.39
C THR A 571 63.50 31.42 -56.22
N GLY A 572 62.56 32.39 -56.28
CA GLY A 572 61.48 32.57 -57.27
C GLY A 572 60.07 32.59 -56.66
N ASP A 573 59.42 33.72 -56.32
CA ASP A 573 59.01 34.92 -57.09
C ASP A 573 57.78 34.71 -58.02
N THR A 574 56.96 35.77 -58.13
CA THR A 574 55.65 35.92 -58.81
C THR A 574 54.44 35.25 -58.11
N GLY A 575 53.28 35.90 -57.94
CA GLY A 575 52.90 37.31 -58.11
C GLY A 575 51.38 37.51 -58.36
N LEU A 576 50.87 38.73 -58.06
CA LEU A 576 49.55 39.31 -58.48
C LEU A 576 48.29 38.70 -57.79
N GLN A 577 47.46 39.50 -57.08
CA GLN A 577 46.31 40.33 -57.56
C GLN A 577 45.17 39.48 -58.20
N ASP A 578 43.88 39.71 -57.93
CA ASP A 578 43.17 41.00 -57.81
C ASP A 578 41.81 40.87 -57.04
N ASP A 579 41.24 41.99 -56.58
CA ASP A 579 39.84 42.10 -56.08
C ASP A 579 38.88 42.48 -57.23
N VAL A 580 37.62 42.00 -57.30
CA VAL A 580 36.36 42.77 -57.51
C VAL A 580 35.09 41.94 -57.83
N GLY A 581 33.94 42.36 -57.26
CA GLY A 581 32.59 42.31 -57.86
C GLY A 581 31.78 40.99 -57.72
N ALA A 582 30.51 40.87 -57.28
CA ALA A 582 29.35 41.72 -56.91
C ALA A 582 28.08 41.41 -57.76
N ASP A 583 26.90 41.47 -57.12
CA ASP A 583 25.51 41.55 -57.69
C ASP A 583 24.93 40.36 -58.50
N THR A 584 23.63 40.01 -58.49
CA THR A 584 22.49 40.09 -57.51
C THR A 584 21.28 39.25 -58.04
N GLY A 585 20.26 38.99 -57.19
CA GLY A 585 18.93 38.44 -57.55
C GLY A 585 18.43 37.38 -56.54
N ASP A 586 17.58 37.62 -55.53
CA ASP A 586 16.27 38.33 -55.47
C ASP A 586 15.19 37.54 -56.27
N ILE A 587 14.02 37.08 -55.79
CA ILE A 587 13.20 37.15 -54.55
C ILE A 587 12.39 35.81 -54.42
N GLY A 588 11.73 35.39 -53.33
CA GLY A 588 11.62 35.92 -51.95
C GLY A 588 10.21 35.71 -51.32
N SER A 589 10.09 35.04 -50.16
CA SER A 589 8.88 34.98 -49.29
C SER A 589 9.28 34.62 -47.84
N ASP A 590 9.21 35.48 -46.82
CA ASP A 590 8.08 36.21 -46.21
C ASP A 590 7.53 35.48 -44.96
N ILE A 591 7.84 36.04 -43.78
CA ILE A 591 7.06 36.19 -42.54
C ILE A 591 8.03 36.51 -41.39
N GLY A 592 7.72 37.57 -40.63
CA GLY A 592 8.41 37.94 -39.39
C GLY A 592 7.45 38.07 -38.21
N ASP A 593 8.03 38.54 -37.10
CA ASP A 593 7.44 39.08 -35.86
C ASP A 593 7.46 38.13 -34.64
N ALA A 594 8.47 38.34 -33.78
CA ALA A 594 8.31 38.61 -32.34
C ALA A 594 9.67 38.85 -31.64
N ASP A 595 9.92 40.11 -31.21
CA ASP A 595 10.76 40.43 -30.05
C ASP A 595 10.05 39.93 -28.76
N ASP A 596 10.58 39.92 -27.54
CA ASP A 596 11.89 40.24 -26.94
C ASP A 596 11.88 39.56 -25.56
N ILE A 597 13.03 39.13 -25.01
CA ILE A 597 13.30 39.14 -23.56
C ILE A 597 14.78 38.84 -23.33
N ALA A 598 15.44 39.77 -22.66
CA ALA A 598 16.75 39.61 -22.09
C ALA A 598 16.75 40.18 -20.67
N VAL A 599 17.55 39.61 -19.78
CA VAL A 599 18.70 40.27 -19.11
C VAL A 599 19.26 39.35 -18.01
N ILE A 600 20.55 39.51 -17.77
CA ILE A 600 21.46 38.67 -16.99
C ILE A 600 21.83 39.37 -15.66
N GLU A 601 21.69 38.66 -14.51
CA GLU A 601 22.48 38.77 -13.25
C GLU A 601 22.61 40.14 -12.50
N PRO A 602 23.30 40.23 -11.31
CA PRO A 602 23.58 39.26 -10.22
C PRO A 602 23.28 39.83 -8.80
N ASP A 603 23.92 39.22 -7.79
CA ASP A 603 23.84 39.31 -6.32
C ASP A 603 24.50 40.55 -5.62
N THR A 604 24.33 40.63 -4.28
CA THR A 604 25.03 41.41 -3.23
C THR A 604 24.59 42.85 -2.86
N GLY A 605 24.59 43.15 -1.54
CA GLY A 605 24.89 44.51 -1.04
C GLY A 605 24.08 45.05 0.17
N ASP A 606 24.66 45.00 1.37
CA ASP A 606 24.24 45.73 2.59
C ASP A 606 24.35 47.27 2.44
N VAL A 607 23.41 48.06 2.99
CA VAL A 607 23.64 49.25 3.89
C VAL A 607 22.36 50.06 4.27
N GLY A 608 22.16 50.32 5.57
CA GLY A 608 22.16 51.69 6.13
C GLY A 608 20.92 52.62 6.10
N ALA A 609 20.23 52.69 7.25
CA ALA A 609 19.83 53.90 8.03
C ALA A 609 18.56 54.76 7.71
N ASP A 610 17.83 55.06 8.81
CA ASP A 610 16.88 56.16 9.12
C ASP A 610 15.66 56.43 8.19
N VAL A 611 14.47 56.82 8.67
CA VAL A 611 14.12 57.63 9.86
C VAL A 611 12.74 57.28 10.47
N GLY A 612 12.65 57.27 11.81
CA GLY A 612 11.61 57.97 12.60
C GLY A 612 10.14 57.46 12.68
N GLY A 613 9.69 57.12 13.89
CA GLY A 613 8.27 57.00 14.26
C GLY A 613 8.00 56.46 15.67
N ASP A 614 7.84 57.35 16.67
CA ASP A 614 7.46 57.04 18.06
C ASP A 614 6.11 56.28 18.17
N VAL A 615 5.92 55.41 19.18
CA VAL A 615 5.26 55.70 20.47
C VAL A 615 5.62 54.63 21.53
N ASP A 616 5.74 55.10 22.77
CA ASP A 616 6.21 54.47 24.02
C ASP A 616 5.17 53.56 24.75
N LEU A 617 5.65 52.52 25.46
CA LEU A 617 5.45 52.27 26.92
C LEU A 617 5.64 50.80 27.36
N SER A 618 6.57 50.60 28.32
CA SER A 618 6.58 49.70 29.52
C SER A 618 5.80 48.35 29.50
N ASP A 619 6.23 47.26 30.14
CA ASP A 619 6.82 47.16 31.49
C ASP A 619 7.24 45.69 31.82
N LEU A 620 8.09 45.49 32.83
CA LEU A 620 8.44 44.23 33.56
C LEU A 620 8.84 42.95 32.75
N GLY A 621 9.85 42.17 33.15
CA GLY A 621 10.83 42.33 34.24
C GLY A 621 11.61 41.04 34.55
N THR A 622 12.84 41.22 35.05
CA THR A 622 13.63 40.31 35.93
C THR A 622 13.96 38.87 35.46
N ASP A 623 15.25 38.49 35.30
CA ASP A 623 16.23 38.08 36.36
C ASP A 623 15.98 36.62 36.84
N THR A 624 16.94 35.69 36.97
CA THR A 624 18.42 35.73 36.96
C THR A 624 19.01 34.40 36.41
N THR A 625 20.25 34.41 35.92
CA THR A 625 21.12 33.21 35.74
C THR A 625 21.83 32.87 37.10
N PRO A 626 22.78 31.89 37.27
CA PRO A 626 23.49 31.05 36.29
C PRO A 626 23.81 29.59 36.69
N THR A 627 24.55 28.89 35.83
CA THR A 627 25.24 27.61 36.09
C THR A 627 26.71 27.85 36.56
N PRO A 628 27.62 26.86 36.67
CA PRO A 628 28.38 26.56 37.90
C PRO A 628 29.85 27.06 37.88
N PRO A 629 30.65 26.83 38.95
CA PRO A 629 31.70 25.77 38.84
C PRO A 629 32.22 25.18 40.18
N GLY A 630 33.07 24.15 40.11
CA GLY A 630 34.21 24.02 41.06
C GLY A 630 34.49 22.64 41.68
N ALA A 631 35.53 21.98 41.18
CA ALA A 631 36.04 20.67 41.64
C ALA A 631 36.65 20.62 43.06
N GLY A 632 36.77 19.40 43.61
CA GLY A 632 37.59 19.06 44.79
C GLY A 632 38.04 17.60 44.79
N THR A 633 39.28 17.32 45.20
CA THR A 633 39.98 16.02 44.96
C THR A 633 40.57 15.35 46.22
N LEU A 634 40.51 14.00 46.22
CA LEU A 634 41.46 13.01 46.77
C LEU A 634 41.83 12.97 48.28
N ALA A 635 41.48 11.85 48.94
CA ALA A 635 42.34 10.92 49.73
C ALA A 635 41.47 9.98 50.61
N GLY A 636 41.74 8.70 50.85
CA GLY A 636 42.74 7.76 50.30
C GLY A 636 42.91 6.51 51.18
N SER A 637 43.21 5.34 50.59
CA SER A 637 43.54 4.04 51.25
C SER A 637 42.38 3.33 52.00
N THR A 638 42.26 2.00 52.03
CA THR A 638 43.28 0.93 51.91
C THR A 638 42.86 -0.26 51.01
N CYS A 639 43.84 -0.90 50.38
CA CYS A 639 43.69 -2.22 49.75
C CYS A 639 43.96 -3.36 50.76
N PHE A 640 43.33 -4.52 50.54
CA PHE A 640 43.96 -5.82 50.82
C PHE A 640 43.61 -6.78 49.68
N CYS A 641 44.61 -7.53 49.18
CA CYS A 641 44.48 -8.42 48.03
C CYS A 641 45.05 -9.81 48.41
N GLY A 642 44.40 -10.91 47.99
CA GLY A 642 44.60 -12.21 48.62
C GLY A 642 44.19 -13.48 47.84
N SER A 643 44.24 -13.44 46.50
CA SER A 643 44.49 -14.55 45.54
C SER A 643 44.08 -16.04 45.80
N VAL A 644 43.34 -16.57 44.80
CA VAL A 644 43.29 -17.93 44.18
C VAL A 644 42.73 -19.22 44.84
N ASN A 645 41.75 -19.79 44.10
CA ASN A 645 41.49 -21.20 43.74
C ASN A 645 41.26 -22.28 44.81
N SER A 646 40.06 -22.89 44.81
CA SER A 646 39.78 -24.21 44.19
C SER A 646 38.34 -24.71 44.46
N GLN A 647 37.66 -25.23 43.43
CA GLN A 647 36.45 -26.08 43.52
C GLN A 647 36.84 -27.55 43.85
N PRO A 648 35.92 -28.52 44.12
CA PRO A 648 34.46 -28.47 44.37
C PRO A 648 34.04 -29.26 45.65
N THR A 649 32.73 -29.32 45.98
CA THR A 649 32.01 -30.59 46.37
C THR A 649 30.49 -30.42 46.56
N VAL A 650 29.73 -31.40 46.08
CA VAL A 650 28.32 -31.68 46.46
C VAL A 650 28.23 -32.47 47.77
N PRO A 651 27.08 -32.41 48.46
CA PRO A 651 26.54 -33.60 49.11
C PRO A 651 25.06 -33.87 48.76
N ALA A 652 24.69 -35.16 48.81
CA ALA A 652 23.31 -35.65 48.73
C ALA A 652 23.00 -36.53 49.95
N TRP A 653 21.76 -37.05 50.03
CA TRP A 653 21.19 -37.91 51.08
C TRP A 653 20.82 -37.14 52.37
N LEU A 654 19.65 -37.35 52.98
CA LEU A 654 19.03 -38.65 53.30
C LEU A 654 17.48 -38.67 53.20
N LEU A 655 16.94 -39.80 52.72
CA LEU A 655 15.50 -40.17 52.69
C LEU A 655 15.11 -41.09 53.85
N ILE A 656 14.01 -40.80 54.57
CA ILE A 656 13.04 -41.73 55.21
C ILE A 656 11.72 -40.93 55.35
N ALA A 657 10.54 -41.19 54.79
CA ALA A 657 9.77 -42.37 54.33
C ALA A 657 8.74 -42.94 55.35
N ILE A 658 7.57 -43.35 54.83
CA ILE A 658 6.46 -44.15 55.43
C ILE A 658 5.33 -43.37 56.14
N ALA A 659 4.01 -43.63 55.95
CA ALA A 659 3.21 -44.26 54.86
C ALA A 659 1.68 -44.19 55.16
N LEU A 660 0.85 -44.62 54.18
CA LEU A 660 -0.57 -45.07 54.24
C LEU A 660 -1.68 -43.98 54.28
N GLY A 661 -2.80 -44.09 53.55
CA GLY A 661 -3.10 -44.99 52.43
C GLY A 661 -4.61 -45.28 52.15
N ALA A 662 -5.01 -45.10 50.88
CA ALA A 662 -6.11 -45.79 50.15
C ALA A 662 -7.62 -45.51 50.44
N VAL A 663 -8.46 -45.99 49.50
CA VAL A 663 -9.96 -46.08 49.47
C VAL A 663 -10.69 -44.82 48.93
N VAL A 664 -11.57 -44.81 47.90
CA VAL A 664 -11.95 -45.82 46.85
C VAL A 664 -12.62 -45.15 45.61
N LEU A 665 -12.78 -45.86 44.48
CA LEU A 665 -13.56 -45.45 43.28
C LEU A 665 -15.09 -45.70 43.39
N ALA A 666 -15.93 -44.75 42.93
CA ALA A 666 -17.27 -45.03 42.35
C ALA A 666 -17.73 -43.88 41.42
N ARG A 667 -17.54 -43.92 40.10
CA ARG A 667 -18.43 -44.49 39.05
C ARG A 667 -19.91 -44.01 39.01
N ARG A 668 -20.19 -43.22 37.95
CA ARG A 668 -21.31 -43.33 36.95
C ARG A 668 -22.41 -42.24 36.90
N ARG A 669 -22.32 -41.49 35.79
CA ARG A 669 -23.33 -41.23 34.72
C ARG A 669 -24.52 -40.26 34.97
N LYS A 670 -24.55 -39.26 34.07
CA LYS A 670 -25.68 -38.75 33.27
C LYS A 670 -26.97 -38.29 34.00
N ALA A 671 -27.32 -37.02 33.78
CA ALA A 671 -28.16 -36.72 32.62
C ALA A 671 -27.26 -36.11 31.53
#